data_AF-A0A7S0CPI0-F1
#
_entry.id   AF-A0A7S0CPI0-F1
#
_cell.length_a   1.000
_cell.length_b   1.000
_cell.length_c   1.000
_cell.angle_alpha   90.00
_cell.angle_beta   90.00
_cell.angle_gamma   90.00
#
_symmetry.space_group_name_H-M   'P 1'
#
loop_
_entity.id
_entity.type
_entity.pdbx_description
1 polymer ?
#
loop_
_entity_poly.entity_id
_entity_poly.type
_entity_poly.pdbx_seq_one_letter_code
_entity_poly.pdbx_strand_id
1 'polypeptide(L)'
;RHQERHQAPASPPPPPPDTGDHMALLSNWAGANVELKDHKGGKGDRHNQWNTDGLPDAARRIVENDRDSASWRQKLQKMEEVLCGGDAGYADMDALGYSAIYLFWVGVGAVACAEDGSHYRPNHHAGSAERIYQHIEAVEAHATGSGGRHAEEVRALVRRLHPRLPAFTAEFTQSVPLTRVRDIAHGKGDRDGKCREVRAEIKHTIQNKLHRCAGPEDLVATEKMLAKLTAPGTDYPPEFVEEFRIFHRELKDFFNASTVTDRIEKLLREGDAPQSLRDAAKSFADAKARCDGIREPEGPALLAAVEEALARLSEARRAIDRELTEGGLRGANADQRQQWRLAEIGLEDYAFVLLSRGINALGAEADPPRSEMSAAEQRAALLFLAAAADAVAVSAGGGGGEFAGVAHEASELAVSGPGGMPPGGEEGALRSRAVAERARRAAEDHCAMLSDLFDGRAGALGRALGIDQHVVEVFTEGQIRASVVFQSAKLASHLLRAARAATGEAGWDCIVPGEVKGARLVCVDRLLPTDPTVASLSASDPAIVCVASADGDEEVTTCGPGVVGILLCHALPHLSHLALRARQAQTPLVAIEDPNLAAKARALADAPGVHLKAAPSAISLDACEGGYVGGGGGGG
;
A
#
# COMPACT_ATOMS: atom_id res chain seq x y z
N ARG A 1 31.11 1.69 57.20
CA ARG A 1 31.18 1.73 55.73
C ARG A 1 30.06 0.83 55.19
N HIS A 2 28.85 1.35 55.09
CA HIS A 2 27.73 0.68 54.44
C HIS A 2 27.60 1.28 53.04
N GLN A 3 27.77 0.46 52.00
CA GLN A 3 27.53 0.84 50.61
C GLN A 3 26.05 0.64 50.32
N GLU A 4 25.33 1.74 50.13
CA GLU A 4 24.01 1.75 49.51
C GLU A 4 24.17 1.44 48.02
N ARG A 5 23.57 0.34 47.57
CA ARG A 5 23.44 0.01 46.14
C ARG A 5 22.35 0.89 45.56
N HIS A 6 22.73 1.88 44.76
CA HIS A 6 21.81 2.57 43.86
C HIS A 6 21.23 1.55 42.86
N GLN A 7 19.94 1.23 43.01
CA GLN A 7 19.15 0.58 41.95
C GLN A 7 18.89 1.63 40.87
N ALA A 8 19.29 1.32 39.63
CA ALA A 8 18.90 2.08 38.45
C ALA A 8 17.37 2.08 38.32
N PRO A 9 16.74 3.18 37.88
CA PRO A 9 15.31 3.22 37.65
C PRO A 9 14.91 2.18 36.60
N ALA A 10 13.82 1.46 36.86
CA ALA A 10 13.28 0.48 35.94
C ALA A 10 12.98 1.13 34.59
N SER A 11 13.38 0.46 33.50
CA SER A 11 13.06 0.87 32.13
C SER A 11 11.55 1.07 32.00
N PRO A 12 11.09 2.12 31.28
CA PRO A 12 9.68 2.32 31.04
C PRO A 12 9.10 1.07 30.35
N PRO A 13 7.85 0.69 30.67
CA PRO A 13 7.21 -0.43 30.00
C PRO A 13 7.18 -0.16 28.48
N PRO A 14 7.35 -1.19 27.65
CA PRO A 14 7.23 -1.04 26.21
C PRO A 14 5.85 -0.45 25.87
N PRO A 15 5.75 0.36 24.81
CA PRO A 15 4.46 0.86 24.35
C PRO A 15 3.50 -0.32 24.10
N PRO A 16 2.19 -0.13 24.33
CA PRO A 16 1.21 -1.17 24.04
C PRO A 16 1.33 -1.62 22.57
N PRO A 17 1.05 -2.89 22.26
CA PRO A 17 1.17 -3.41 20.91
C PRO A 17 0.28 -2.60 19.95
N ASP A 18 0.90 -2.14 18.87
CA ASP A 18 0.29 -1.41 17.76
C ASP A 18 -0.87 -2.25 17.21
N THR A 19 -2.11 -1.76 17.29
CA THR A 19 -3.30 -2.58 17.01
C THR A 19 -3.55 -2.83 15.52
N GLY A 20 -2.56 -2.63 14.65
CA GLY A 20 -2.63 -2.93 13.20
C GLY A 20 -3.64 -2.08 12.41
N ASP A 21 -4.51 -1.32 13.07
CA ASP A 21 -5.53 -0.44 12.48
C ASP A 21 -4.99 0.98 12.19
N HIS A 22 -3.67 1.13 12.02
CA HIS A 22 -3.00 2.43 11.86
C HIS A 22 -3.08 2.97 10.42
N MET A 23 -3.88 4.03 10.28
CA MET A 23 -3.84 5.13 9.32
C MET A 23 -2.67 5.20 8.33
N ALA A 24 -2.86 4.75 7.08
CA ALA A 24 -1.90 4.94 5.99
C ALA A 24 -1.60 6.42 5.63
N LEU A 25 -2.46 7.37 6.06
CA LEU A 25 -2.30 8.80 5.79
C LEU A 25 -1.39 9.53 6.79
N LEU A 26 -1.35 9.10 8.06
CA LEU A 26 -0.67 9.85 9.14
C LEU A 26 0.71 9.28 9.50
N SER A 27 0.90 7.96 9.34
CA SER A 27 2.23 7.33 9.46
C SER A 27 3.22 7.75 8.37
N ASN A 28 2.72 8.35 7.28
CA ASN A 28 3.48 8.73 6.09
C ASN A 28 3.53 10.25 5.84
N TRP A 29 3.37 11.08 6.88
CA TRP A 29 3.41 12.54 6.73
C TRP A 29 4.79 13.00 6.22
N ALA A 30 4.81 13.54 5.00
CA ALA A 30 5.99 14.08 4.32
C ALA A 30 6.04 15.63 4.36
N GLY A 31 5.03 16.27 4.95
CA GLY A 31 4.97 17.72 5.08
C GLY A 31 5.81 18.27 6.23
N ALA A 32 5.81 19.59 6.37
CA ALA A 32 6.52 20.27 7.44
C ALA A 32 6.05 19.83 8.84
N ASN A 33 6.96 19.90 9.83
CA ASN A 33 6.63 19.55 11.20
C ASN A 33 5.57 20.50 11.77
N VAL A 34 4.39 19.97 12.11
CA VAL A 34 3.31 20.74 12.73
C VAL A 34 3.65 21.08 14.19
N GLU A 35 3.91 22.35 14.48
CA GLU A 35 4.15 22.86 15.82
C GLU A 35 2.85 23.37 16.47
N LEU A 36 2.63 23.02 17.74
CA LEU A 36 1.55 23.59 18.55
C LEU A 36 1.96 25.00 19.01
N LYS A 37 1.21 26.01 18.62
CA LYS A 37 1.51 27.43 18.89
C LYS A 37 0.41 28.06 19.73
N ASP A 38 0.80 28.77 20.76
CA ASP A 38 -0.08 29.55 21.65
C ASP A 38 -0.41 30.96 21.08
N HIS A 39 0.26 31.35 20.00
CA HIS A 39 0.07 32.61 19.29
C HIS A 39 -0.21 32.36 17.80
N LYS A 40 -0.67 33.41 17.09
CA LYS A 40 -0.95 33.32 15.66
C LYS A 40 0.36 33.13 14.88
N GLY A 41 0.48 32.00 14.17
CA GLY A 41 1.57 31.73 13.24
C GLY A 41 1.47 32.55 11.94
N GLY A 42 2.54 32.48 11.12
CA GLY A 42 2.54 33.01 9.75
C GLY A 42 1.62 32.22 8.80
N LYS A 43 1.41 32.72 7.57
CA LYS A 43 0.51 32.09 6.58
C LYS A 43 0.96 30.70 6.07
N GLY A 44 2.14 30.24 6.47
CA GLY A 44 2.81 29.07 5.94
C GLY A 44 3.52 29.40 4.62
N ASP A 45 4.79 29.03 4.51
CA ASP A 45 5.52 29.15 3.25
C ASP A 45 5.23 27.92 2.38
N ARG A 46 4.94 28.17 1.10
CA ARG A 46 4.82 27.12 0.08
C ARG A 46 6.16 27.04 -0.63
N HIS A 47 6.87 25.94 -0.45
CA HIS A 47 8.18 25.72 -1.08
C HIS A 47 8.10 24.99 -2.42
N ASN A 48 6.92 24.98 -3.06
CA ASN A 48 6.70 24.30 -4.33
C ASN A 48 7.41 25.04 -5.47
N GLN A 49 7.78 24.30 -6.51
CA GLN A 49 8.08 24.84 -7.84
C GLN A 49 6.80 24.80 -8.68
N TRP A 50 6.75 25.62 -9.74
CA TRP A 50 5.64 25.62 -10.69
C TRP A 50 6.16 25.66 -12.13
N ASN A 51 7.00 24.69 -12.48
CA ASN A 51 7.54 24.57 -13.83
C ASN A 51 6.52 23.85 -14.73
N THR A 52 6.09 24.49 -15.81
CA THR A 52 5.14 23.92 -16.78
C THR A 52 5.78 23.43 -18.07
N ASP A 53 7.09 23.58 -18.22
CA ASP A 53 7.80 23.25 -19.45
C ASP A 53 7.73 21.75 -19.77
N GLY A 54 7.26 21.41 -20.97
CA GLY A 54 7.23 20.04 -21.47
C GLY A 54 6.21 19.11 -20.79
N LEU A 55 5.27 19.65 -20.01
CA LEU A 55 4.22 18.85 -19.36
C LEU A 55 3.03 18.54 -20.29
N PRO A 56 2.42 17.35 -20.18
CA PRO A 56 1.10 17.07 -20.75
C PRO A 56 0.03 18.02 -20.21
N ASP A 57 -1.09 18.18 -20.93
CA ASP A 57 -2.10 19.20 -20.59
C ASP A 57 -2.66 19.07 -19.17
N ALA A 58 -3.03 17.85 -18.76
CA ALA A 58 -3.54 17.60 -17.41
C ALA A 58 -2.52 17.97 -16.32
N ALA A 59 -1.26 17.58 -16.47
CA ALA A 59 -0.18 17.92 -15.53
C ALA A 59 0.07 19.42 -15.49
N ARG A 60 0.14 20.08 -16.66
CA ARG A 60 0.31 21.53 -16.78
C ARG A 60 -0.80 22.27 -16.05
N ARG A 61 -2.06 21.90 -16.28
CA ARG A 61 -3.23 22.48 -15.59
C ARG A 61 -3.14 22.30 -14.08
N ILE A 62 -2.73 21.13 -13.59
CA ILE A 62 -2.55 20.87 -12.15
C ILE A 62 -1.47 21.79 -11.55
N VAL A 63 -0.33 21.97 -12.22
CA VAL A 63 0.77 22.81 -11.74
C VAL A 63 0.38 24.29 -11.73
N GLU A 64 -0.26 24.79 -12.79
CA GLU A 64 -0.80 26.16 -12.86
C GLU A 64 -1.84 26.40 -11.77
N ASN A 65 -2.76 25.44 -11.60
CA ASN A 65 -3.77 25.49 -10.57
C ASN A 65 -3.19 25.46 -9.17
N ASP A 66 -2.17 24.63 -8.90
CA ASP A 66 -1.47 24.62 -7.61
C ASP A 66 -0.89 25.99 -7.32
N ARG A 67 -0.15 26.61 -8.26
CA ARG A 67 0.43 27.95 -8.09
C ARG A 67 -0.57 28.95 -7.53
N ASP A 68 -1.76 28.96 -8.13
CA ASP A 68 -2.81 29.92 -7.83
C ASP A 68 -3.73 29.47 -6.67
N SER A 69 -3.51 28.27 -6.11
CA SER A 69 -4.31 27.65 -5.04
C SER A 69 -3.46 27.36 -3.79
N ALA A 70 -3.54 28.24 -2.81
CA ALA A 70 -2.79 28.09 -1.56
C ALA A 70 -3.44 27.07 -0.62
N SER A 71 -4.76 27.12 -0.46
CA SER A 71 -5.49 26.33 0.52
C SER A 71 -5.99 25.00 -0.04
N TRP A 72 -6.18 24.00 0.83
CA TRP A 72 -6.67 22.68 0.41
C TRP A 72 -8.01 22.77 -0.33
N ARG A 73 -8.93 23.64 0.13
CA ARG A 73 -10.18 23.96 -0.56
C ARG A 73 -9.96 24.36 -2.01
N GLN A 74 -9.07 25.34 -2.25
CA GLN A 74 -8.81 25.85 -3.59
C GLN A 74 -8.22 24.74 -4.47
N LYS A 75 -7.29 23.96 -3.92
CA LYS A 75 -6.71 22.80 -4.62
C LYS A 75 -7.79 21.80 -5.02
N LEU A 76 -8.70 21.43 -4.12
CA LEU A 76 -9.83 20.55 -4.43
C LEU A 76 -10.76 21.14 -5.51
N GLN A 77 -11.10 22.43 -5.42
CA GLN A 77 -11.93 23.10 -6.43
C GLN A 77 -11.26 23.12 -7.80
N LYS A 78 -9.94 23.30 -7.85
CA LYS A 78 -9.19 23.20 -9.10
C LYS A 78 -9.05 21.79 -9.63
N MET A 79 -8.99 20.79 -8.75
CA MET A 79 -9.03 19.39 -9.17
C MET A 79 -10.40 19.00 -9.72
N GLU A 80 -11.49 19.59 -9.20
CA GLU A 80 -12.81 19.48 -9.80
C GLU A 80 -12.80 20.00 -11.25
N GLU A 81 -12.16 21.13 -11.55
CA GLU A 81 -12.04 21.64 -12.92
C GLU A 81 -11.21 20.71 -13.83
N VAL A 82 -10.16 20.07 -13.29
CA VAL A 82 -9.31 19.12 -14.04
C VAL A 82 -10.06 17.83 -14.37
N LEU A 83 -10.73 17.25 -13.39
CA LEU A 83 -11.44 15.98 -13.52
C LEU A 83 -12.78 16.15 -14.24
N CYS A 84 -13.57 17.16 -13.87
CA CYS A 84 -14.95 17.34 -14.34
C CYS A 84 -15.08 18.30 -15.52
N GLY A 85 -13.98 18.85 -16.04
CA GLY A 85 -14.01 19.88 -17.10
C GLY A 85 -14.38 19.37 -18.50
N GLY A 86 -14.44 18.06 -18.69
CA GLY A 86 -14.82 17.40 -19.95
C GLY A 86 -16.29 16.96 -20.00
N ASP A 87 -16.59 16.02 -20.89
CA ASP A 87 -17.92 15.41 -20.98
C ASP A 87 -18.26 14.65 -19.68
N ALA A 88 -19.53 14.70 -19.28
CA ALA A 88 -19.97 14.03 -18.06
C ALA A 88 -19.74 12.52 -18.15
N GLY A 89 -19.02 11.95 -17.17
CA GLY A 89 -18.68 10.52 -17.17
C GLY A 89 -17.50 10.15 -18.07
N TYR A 90 -16.77 11.13 -18.61
CA TYR A 90 -15.51 10.91 -19.32
C TYR A 90 -14.38 11.70 -18.65
N ALA A 91 -13.29 11.00 -18.34
CA ALA A 91 -12.03 11.60 -17.94
C ALA A 91 -10.90 10.93 -18.72
N ASP A 92 -9.99 11.73 -19.25
CA ASP A 92 -8.76 11.22 -19.85
C ASP A 92 -7.89 10.53 -18.77
N MET A 93 -7.15 9.50 -19.16
CA MET A 93 -6.29 8.71 -18.28
C MET A 93 -5.20 9.56 -17.62
N ASP A 94 -4.67 10.55 -18.32
CA ASP A 94 -3.72 11.49 -17.74
C ASP A 94 -4.38 12.35 -16.65
N ALA A 95 -5.61 12.82 -16.87
CA ALA A 95 -6.34 13.58 -15.85
C ALA A 95 -6.55 12.73 -14.59
N LEU A 96 -7.00 11.47 -14.72
CA LEU A 96 -7.16 10.57 -13.57
C LEU A 96 -5.81 10.27 -12.88
N GLY A 97 -4.79 9.91 -13.65
CA GLY A 97 -3.47 9.53 -13.16
C GLY A 97 -2.76 10.65 -12.41
N TYR A 98 -2.63 11.82 -13.04
CA TYR A 98 -2.01 12.98 -12.39
C TYR A 98 -2.83 13.48 -11.19
N SER A 99 -4.17 13.40 -11.24
CA SER A 99 -5.01 13.76 -10.09
C SER A 99 -4.81 12.83 -8.89
N ALA A 100 -4.70 11.52 -9.13
CA ALA A 100 -4.45 10.55 -8.08
C ALA A 100 -3.11 10.80 -7.38
N ILE A 101 -2.05 11.09 -8.15
CA ILE A 101 -0.72 11.44 -7.62
C ILE A 101 -0.78 12.76 -6.84
N TYR A 102 -1.35 13.81 -7.44
CA TYR A 102 -1.40 15.13 -6.84
C TYR A 102 -2.18 15.13 -5.52
N LEU A 103 -3.38 14.53 -5.49
CA LEU A 103 -4.21 14.46 -4.29
C LEU A 103 -3.59 13.55 -3.22
N PHE A 104 -2.84 12.51 -3.62
CA PHE A 104 -2.02 11.74 -2.68
C PHE A 104 -0.98 12.64 -2.01
N TRP A 105 -0.17 13.38 -2.78
CA TRP A 105 0.88 14.25 -2.25
C TRP A 105 0.34 15.41 -1.42
N VAL A 106 -0.83 15.95 -1.75
CA VAL A 106 -1.53 16.91 -0.90
C VAL A 106 -1.92 16.27 0.43
N GLY A 107 -2.49 15.05 0.39
CA GLY A 107 -2.94 14.33 1.58
C GLY A 107 -1.82 13.99 2.57
N VAL A 108 -0.63 13.65 2.08
CA VAL A 108 0.55 13.35 2.92
C VAL A 108 1.40 14.60 3.23
N GLY A 109 1.00 15.77 2.75
CA GLY A 109 1.68 17.05 3.01
C GLY A 109 2.92 17.32 2.16
N ALA A 110 3.27 16.44 1.22
CA ALA A 110 4.36 16.67 0.26
C ALA A 110 4.07 17.88 -0.64
N VAL A 111 2.80 18.10 -1.01
CA VAL A 111 2.32 19.39 -1.55
C VAL A 111 1.74 20.20 -0.40
N ALA A 112 2.40 21.30 -0.04
CA ALA A 112 2.00 22.12 1.08
C ALA A 112 0.64 22.84 0.86
N CYS A 113 -0.20 22.82 1.91
CA CYS A 113 -1.38 23.67 2.04
C CYS A 113 -1.07 24.87 2.96
N ALA A 114 -1.64 26.02 2.62
CA ALA A 114 -1.45 27.27 3.35
C ALA A 114 -2.76 28.04 3.51
N GLU A 115 -2.82 28.96 4.48
CA GLU A 115 -3.99 29.81 4.68
C GLU A 115 -4.14 30.82 3.53
N ASP A 116 -5.25 30.75 2.79
CA ASP A 116 -5.57 31.70 1.70
C ASP A 116 -6.21 33.01 2.21
N GLY A 117 -6.38 33.16 3.53
CA GLY A 117 -6.96 34.33 4.17
C GLY A 117 -8.49 34.44 4.04
N SER A 118 -9.12 33.49 3.35
CA SER A 118 -10.57 33.40 3.24
C SER A 118 -11.21 32.78 4.50
N HIS A 119 -12.53 32.89 4.60
CA HIS A 119 -13.33 32.36 5.72
C HIS A 119 -14.30 31.30 5.21
N TYR A 120 -13.78 30.25 4.56
CA TYR A 120 -14.61 29.16 4.06
C TYR A 120 -14.60 27.97 5.00
N ARG A 121 -15.79 27.55 5.41
CA ARG A 121 -15.99 26.41 6.30
C ARG A 121 -15.74 25.08 5.56
N PRO A 122 -15.54 23.98 6.31
CA PRO A 122 -15.37 22.64 5.74
C PRO A 122 -16.46 22.20 4.73
N ASN A 123 -17.68 22.74 4.81
CA ASN A 123 -18.76 22.43 3.87
C ASN A 123 -18.45 22.74 2.39
N HIS A 124 -17.57 23.70 2.11
CA HIS A 124 -17.12 23.95 0.73
C HIS A 124 -16.20 22.84 0.19
N HIS A 125 -15.45 22.17 1.06
CA HIS A 125 -14.64 21.02 0.70
C HIS A 125 -15.56 19.83 0.42
N ALA A 126 -16.52 19.58 1.31
CA ALA A 126 -17.54 18.55 1.15
C ALA A 126 -18.29 18.70 -0.18
N GLY A 127 -18.75 19.91 -0.54
CA GLY A 127 -19.44 20.12 -1.82
C GLY A 127 -18.57 19.87 -3.05
N SER A 128 -17.26 20.19 -3.00
CA SER A 128 -16.34 19.90 -4.11
C SER A 128 -16.04 18.39 -4.20
N ALA A 129 -15.88 17.74 -3.05
CA ALA A 129 -15.70 16.30 -2.94
C ALA A 129 -16.89 15.52 -3.48
N GLU A 130 -18.12 15.95 -3.19
CA GLU A 130 -19.34 15.35 -3.72
C GLU A 130 -19.37 15.37 -5.25
N ARG A 131 -19.05 16.52 -5.87
CA ARG A 131 -19.04 16.66 -7.34
C ARG A 131 -17.94 15.81 -7.99
N ILE A 132 -16.73 15.81 -7.42
CA ILE A 132 -15.64 14.94 -7.89
C ILE A 132 -16.05 13.46 -7.76
N TYR A 133 -16.61 13.07 -6.60
CA TYR A 133 -17.04 11.69 -6.34
C TYR A 133 -18.07 11.22 -7.36
N GLN A 134 -19.13 12.01 -7.61
CA GLN A 134 -20.15 11.69 -8.59
C GLN A 134 -19.56 11.54 -10.00
N HIS A 135 -18.61 12.40 -10.36
CA HIS A 135 -17.95 12.34 -11.66
C HIS A 135 -17.09 11.07 -11.82
N ILE A 136 -16.21 10.75 -10.86
CA ILE A 136 -15.34 9.56 -10.96
C ILE A 136 -16.13 8.25 -10.94
N GLU A 137 -17.25 8.18 -10.21
CA GLU A 137 -18.17 7.04 -10.26
C GLU A 137 -18.84 6.91 -11.63
N ALA A 138 -19.22 8.03 -12.25
CA ALA A 138 -19.75 8.01 -13.60
C ALA A 138 -18.69 7.55 -14.61
N VAL A 139 -17.44 7.99 -14.48
CA VAL A 139 -16.31 7.54 -15.33
C VAL A 139 -16.08 6.04 -15.18
N GLU A 140 -16.04 5.52 -13.95
CA GLU A 140 -15.90 4.08 -13.69
C GLU A 140 -17.05 3.27 -14.30
N ALA A 141 -18.29 3.75 -14.19
CA ALA A 141 -19.45 3.09 -14.76
C ALA A 141 -19.40 3.03 -16.31
N HIS A 142 -18.98 4.12 -16.96
CA HIS A 142 -18.81 4.15 -18.42
C HIS A 142 -17.68 3.22 -18.89
N ALA A 143 -16.54 3.23 -18.20
CA ALA A 143 -15.41 2.35 -18.51
C ALA A 143 -15.79 0.88 -18.32
N THR A 144 -16.51 0.55 -17.24
CA THR A 144 -17.01 -0.81 -16.97
C THR A 144 -17.91 -1.33 -18.10
N GLY A 145 -18.73 -0.47 -18.69
CA GLY A 145 -19.56 -0.84 -19.85
C GLY A 145 -18.75 -1.21 -21.11
N SER A 146 -17.52 -0.73 -21.22
CA SER A 146 -16.60 -1.03 -22.33
C SER A 146 -15.76 -2.29 -22.08
N GLY A 147 -15.52 -2.63 -20.80
CA GLY A 147 -14.77 -3.80 -20.37
C GLY A 147 -13.27 -3.79 -20.73
N GLY A 148 -12.58 -4.88 -20.41
CA GLY A 148 -11.17 -5.10 -20.75
C GLY A 148 -10.19 -4.24 -19.93
N ARG A 149 -8.95 -4.16 -20.43
CA ARG A 149 -7.81 -3.51 -19.74
C ARG A 149 -8.08 -2.04 -19.38
N HIS A 150 -8.76 -1.30 -20.25
CA HIS A 150 -9.10 0.11 -19.98
C HIS A 150 -10.01 0.25 -18.74
N ALA A 151 -10.99 -0.63 -18.57
CA ALA A 151 -11.87 -0.61 -17.40
C ALA A 151 -11.11 -0.90 -16.10
N GLU A 152 -10.16 -1.84 -16.16
CA GLU A 152 -9.30 -2.18 -15.03
C GLU A 152 -8.38 -1.00 -14.65
N GLU A 153 -7.76 -0.36 -15.63
CA GLU A 153 -6.88 0.81 -15.42
C GLU A 153 -7.67 2.00 -14.84
N VAL A 154 -8.86 2.30 -15.36
CA VAL A 154 -9.74 3.34 -14.82
C VAL A 154 -10.11 3.03 -13.37
N ARG A 155 -10.52 1.80 -13.08
CA ARG A 155 -10.90 1.40 -11.72
C ARG A 155 -9.71 1.46 -10.77
N ALA A 156 -8.50 1.08 -11.21
CA ALA A 156 -7.28 1.21 -10.42
C ALA A 156 -6.97 2.66 -10.03
N LEU A 157 -7.27 3.64 -10.91
CA LEU A 157 -7.13 5.07 -10.63
C LEU A 157 -8.25 5.62 -9.74
N VAL A 158 -9.51 5.31 -10.05
CA VAL A 158 -10.68 5.78 -9.29
C VAL A 158 -10.66 5.29 -7.84
N ARG A 159 -10.31 4.02 -7.62
CA ARG A 159 -10.11 3.45 -6.27
C ARG A 159 -9.09 4.22 -5.45
N ARG A 160 -8.05 4.78 -6.07
CA ARG A 160 -7.02 5.60 -5.40
C ARG A 160 -7.45 7.04 -5.15
N LEU A 161 -8.44 7.53 -5.89
CA LEU A 161 -9.03 8.87 -5.69
C LEU A 161 -10.03 8.88 -4.54
N HIS A 162 -10.83 7.82 -4.35
CA HIS A 162 -11.88 7.80 -3.32
C HIS A 162 -11.39 8.19 -1.90
N PRO A 163 -10.28 7.63 -1.37
CA PRO A 163 -9.81 7.96 -0.02
C PRO A 163 -9.22 9.37 0.11
N ARG A 164 -9.03 10.09 -1.01
CA ARG A 164 -8.43 11.44 -1.03
C ARG A 164 -9.48 12.56 -0.96
N LEU A 165 -10.75 12.20 -1.02
CA LEU A 165 -11.87 13.14 -0.93
C LEU A 165 -12.39 13.18 0.51
N PRO A 166 -12.64 14.38 1.08
CA PRO A 166 -13.32 14.48 2.37
C PRO A 166 -14.73 13.89 2.31
N ALA A 167 -15.27 13.58 3.49
CA ALA A 167 -16.65 13.20 3.66
C ALA A 167 -17.57 14.38 3.36
N PHE A 168 -18.72 14.06 2.77
CA PHE A 168 -19.77 15.01 2.45
C PHE A 168 -21.14 14.56 2.95
N THR A 169 -21.16 13.83 4.07
CA THR A 169 -22.38 13.51 4.81
C THR A 169 -23.06 14.78 5.34
N ALA A 170 -24.31 14.65 5.75
CA ALA A 170 -25.14 15.77 6.23
C ALA A 170 -24.46 16.60 7.34
N GLU A 171 -23.68 15.98 8.23
CA GLU A 171 -22.97 16.72 9.28
C GLU A 171 -21.84 17.62 8.77
N PHE A 172 -21.34 17.39 7.55
CA PHE A 172 -20.24 18.16 6.95
C PHE A 172 -20.70 19.13 5.86
N THR A 173 -21.88 18.94 5.28
CA THR A 173 -22.46 19.85 4.27
C THR A 173 -23.28 20.99 4.86
N GLN A 174 -23.62 20.91 6.15
CA GLN A 174 -24.28 22.01 6.87
C GLN A 174 -23.46 23.30 6.89
N SER A 175 -24.11 24.44 7.17
CA SER A 175 -23.45 25.76 7.12
C SER A 175 -22.30 25.94 8.12
N VAL A 176 -22.35 25.24 9.27
CA VAL A 176 -21.32 25.34 10.32
C VAL A 176 -20.97 23.94 10.84
N PRO A 177 -20.11 23.18 10.13
CA PRO A 177 -19.63 21.89 10.60
C PRO A 177 -18.50 22.05 11.62
N LEU A 178 -18.17 20.97 12.35
CA LEU A 178 -17.05 20.89 13.30
C LEU A 178 -17.05 21.99 14.38
N THR A 179 -18.23 22.35 14.93
CA THR A 179 -18.35 23.43 15.93
C THR A 179 -17.70 23.11 17.27
N ARG A 180 -17.50 21.83 17.61
CA ARG A 180 -17.01 21.40 18.92
C ARG A 180 -15.65 22.00 19.28
N VAL A 181 -14.75 22.16 18.31
CA VAL A 181 -13.43 22.78 18.52
C VAL A 181 -13.53 24.21 19.05
N ARG A 182 -14.57 24.95 18.66
CA ARG A 182 -14.85 26.30 19.18
C ARG A 182 -15.23 26.25 20.64
N ASP A 183 -16.08 25.31 21.03
CA ASP A 183 -16.56 25.19 22.41
C ASP A 183 -15.41 24.77 23.35
N ILE A 184 -14.58 23.82 22.91
CA ILE A 184 -13.37 23.40 23.62
C ILE A 184 -12.41 24.59 23.82
N ALA A 185 -12.13 25.34 22.76
CA ALA A 185 -11.28 26.52 22.83
C ALA A 185 -11.83 27.62 23.77
N HIS A 186 -13.15 27.68 23.97
CA HIS A 186 -13.79 28.59 24.92
C HIS A 186 -13.89 28.06 26.36
N GLY A 187 -13.48 26.81 26.63
CA GLY A 187 -13.45 26.25 27.99
C GLY A 187 -14.45 25.13 28.25
N LYS A 188 -15.09 24.54 27.23
CA LYS A 188 -15.93 23.36 27.44
C LYS A 188 -15.09 22.23 28.05
N GLY A 189 -15.52 21.72 29.20
CA GLY A 189 -14.81 20.68 29.96
C GLY A 189 -13.61 21.17 30.80
N ASP A 190 -13.20 22.45 30.68
CA ASP A 190 -12.16 23.02 31.54
C ASP A 190 -12.71 23.27 32.95
N ARG A 191 -11.99 22.81 33.97
CA ARG A 191 -12.30 23.00 35.38
C ARG A 191 -11.15 23.75 36.03
N ASP A 192 -11.48 24.77 36.82
CA ASP A 192 -10.53 25.59 37.58
C ASP A 192 -9.46 26.31 36.73
N GLY A 193 -9.65 26.40 35.40
CA GLY A 193 -8.76 27.11 34.48
C GLY A 193 -7.47 26.36 34.13
N LYS A 194 -7.39 25.06 34.42
CA LYS A 194 -6.21 24.22 34.16
C LYS A 194 -5.85 24.12 32.68
N CYS A 195 -6.82 24.28 31.78
CA CYS A 195 -6.57 24.15 30.35
C CYS A 195 -6.23 25.48 29.65
N ARG A 196 -5.93 26.57 30.37
CA ARG A 196 -5.75 27.91 29.74
C ARG A 196 -4.69 27.93 28.62
N GLU A 197 -3.53 27.33 28.86
CA GLU A 197 -2.42 27.30 27.90
C GLU A 197 -2.76 26.45 26.67
N VAL A 198 -3.22 25.22 26.90
CA VAL A 198 -3.67 24.31 25.84
C VAL A 198 -4.83 24.88 25.04
N ARG A 199 -5.77 25.59 25.66
CA ARG A 199 -6.86 26.26 24.93
C ARG A 199 -6.34 27.32 23.97
N ALA A 200 -5.29 28.06 24.36
CA ALA A 200 -4.63 28.99 23.45
C ALA A 200 -4.00 28.23 22.26
N GLU A 201 -3.32 27.12 22.53
CA GLU A 201 -2.75 26.28 21.47
C GLU A 201 -3.81 25.71 20.51
N ILE A 202 -4.91 25.15 21.04
CA ILE A 202 -6.03 24.64 20.25
C ILE A 202 -6.62 25.76 19.41
N LYS A 203 -6.84 26.94 20.00
CA LYS A 203 -7.38 28.10 19.29
C LYS A 203 -6.51 28.50 18.11
N HIS A 204 -5.21 28.65 18.35
CA HIS A 204 -4.28 29.23 17.39
C HIS A 204 -3.76 28.24 16.35
N THR A 205 -3.66 26.96 16.70
CA THR A 205 -3.14 25.91 15.81
C THR A 205 -4.24 25.20 15.03
N ILE A 206 -5.43 24.99 15.64
CA ILE A 206 -6.47 24.12 15.08
C ILE A 206 -7.74 24.90 14.77
N GLN A 207 -8.37 25.53 15.76
CA GLN A 207 -9.69 26.18 15.62
C GLN A 207 -9.67 27.29 14.54
N ASN A 208 -8.71 28.22 14.63
CA ASN A 208 -8.64 29.35 13.72
C ASN A 208 -8.37 28.91 12.28
N LYS A 209 -7.60 27.83 12.10
CA LYS A 209 -7.30 27.25 10.78
C LYS A 209 -8.53 26.60 10.17
N LEU A 210 -9.16 25.66 10.88
CA LEU A 210 -10.39 24.98 10.44
C LEU A 210 -11.53 25.96 10.10
N HIS A 211 -11.59 27.11 10.78
CA HIS A 211 -12.56 28.16 10.52
C HIS A 211 -12.26 29.02 9.27
N ARG A 212 -11.03 28.97 8.74
CA ARG A 212 -10.56 29.68 7.56
C ARG A 212 -10.50 28.75 6.34
N CYS A 213 -9.77 27.65 6.49
CA CYS A 213 -9.70 26.53 5.57
C CYS A 213 -9.16 25.31 6.33
N ALA A 214 -9.86 24.19 6.23
CA ALA A 214 -9.33 22.92 6.72
C ALA A 214 -8.20 22.44 5.79
N GLY A 215 -7.26 21.67 6.32
CA GLY A 215 -6.21 21.01 5.56
C GLY A 215 -5.74 19.71 6.23
N PRO A 216 -5.10 18.79 5.48
CA PRO A 216 -4.60 17.52 6.05
C PRO A 216 -3.70 17.70 7.28
N GLU A 217 -2.98 18.82 7.37
CA GLU A 217 -2.15 19.18 8.53
C GLU A 217 -2.95 19.32 9.85
N ASP A 218 -4.27 19.55 9.77
CA ASP A 218 -5.13 19.64 10.95
C ASP A 218 -5.28 18.29 11.65
N LEU A 219 -5.26 17.17 10.90
CA LEU A 219 -5.24 15.84 11.50
C LEU A 219 -3.96 15.63 12.33
N VAL A 220 -2.80 15.94 11.74
CA VAL A 220 -1.50 15.87 12.43
C VAL A 220 -1.48 16.77 13.66
N ALA A 221 -2.03 17.98 13.57
CA ALA A 221 -2.14 18.91 14.68
C ALA A 221 -3.00 18.32 15.83
N THR A 222 -4.15 17.73 15.49
CA THR A 222 -5.04 17.13 16.49
C THR A 222 -4.48 15.86 17.11
N GLU A 223 -3.75 15.03 16.37
CA GLU A 223 -3.06 13.87 16.94
C GLU A 223 -1.98 14.28 17.94
N LYS A 224 -1.13 15.25 17.57
CA LYS A 224 -0.11 15.80 18.48
C LYS A 224 -0.73 16.40 19.74
N MET A 225 -1.84 17.14 19.58
CA MET A 225 -2.57 17.69 20.71
C MET A 225 -3.16 16.58 21.58
N LEU A 226 -3.75 15.55 21.00
CA LEU A 226 -4.31 14.42 21.75
C LEU A 226 -3.21 13.69 22.53
N ALA A 227 -2.07 13.42 21.89
CA ALA A 227 -0.91 12.81 22.55
C ALA A 227 -0.41 13.65 23.74
N LYS A 228 -0.36 14.99 23.59
CA LYS A 228 -0.05 15.91 24.70
C LYS A 228 -1.08 15.82 25.83
N LEU A 229 -2.36 15.77 25.49
CA LEU A 229 -3.47 15.70 26.46
C LEU A 229 -3.54 14.36 27.21
N THR A 230 -3.09 13.29 26.59
CA THR A 230 -3.13 11.93 27.17
C THR A 230 -1.77 11.44 27.67
N ALA A 231 -0.75 12.30 27.68
CA ALA A 231 0.57 11.94 28.14
C ALA A 231 0.54 11.52 29.63
N PRO A 232 1.32 10.50 30.04
CA PRO A 232 1.40 10.09 31.44
C PRO A 232 1.79 11.25 32.35
N GLY A 233 1.08 11.40 33.48
CA GLY A 233 1.36 12.45 34.48
C GLY A 233 0.72 13.80 34.20
N THR A 234 -0.10 13.95 33.15
CA THR A 234 -0.93 15.14 32.95
C THR A 234 -2.13 15.17 33.90
N ASP A 235 -2.58 16.37 34.29
CA ASP A 235 -3.70 16.58 35.22
C ASP A 235 -4.89 17.30 34.55
N TYR A 236 -4.98 17.22 33.22
CA TYR A 236 -6.08 17.79 32.45
C TYR A 236 -7.42 17.15 32.85
N PRO A 237 -8.52 17.92 32.94
CA PRO A 237 -9.84 17.39 33.29
C PRO A 237 -10.29 16.29 32.31
N PRO A 238 -10.79 15.12 32.80
CA PRO A 238 -11.23 14.03 31.92
C PRO A 238 -12.31 14.44 30.92
N GLU A 239 -13.22 15.33 31.31
CA GLU A 239 -14.26 15.87 30.41
C GLU A 239 -13.68 16.70 29.27
N PHE A 240 -12.64 17.50 29.54
CA PHE A 240 -11.95 18.26 28.50
C PHE A 240 -11.27 17.33 27.50
N VAL A 241 -10.57 16.30 28.00
CA VAL A 241 -9.89 15.31 27.16
C VAL A 241 -10.91 14.54 26.31
N GLU A 242 -12.05 14.15 26.88
CA GLU A 242 -13.09 13.44 26.14
C GLU A 242 -13.76 14.31 25.07
N GLU A 243 -14.05 15.59 25.34
CA GLU A 243 -14.53 16.51 24.31
C GLU A 243 -13.54 16.63 23.15
N PHE A 244 -12.24 16.68 23.45
CA PHE A 244 -11.20 16.70 22.42
C PHE A 244 -11.11 15.38 21.64
N ARG A 245 -11.29 14.22 22.30
CA ARG A 245 -11.38 12.91 21.61
C ARG A 245 -12.57 12.85 20.66
N ILE A 246 -13.74 13.33 21.10
CA ILE A 246 -14.93 13.39 20.24
C ILE A 246 -14.65 14.29 19.03
N PHE A 247 -14.08 15.48 19.24
CA PHE A 247 -13.72 16.38 18.15
C PHE A 247 -12.70 15.74 17.19
N HIS A 248 -11.67 15.06 17.70
CA HIS A 248 -10.69 14.37 16.87
C HIS A 248 -11.35 13.25 16.03
N ARG A 249 -12.32 12.50 16.58
CA ARG A 249 -13.13 11.54 15.80
C ARG A 249 -13.96 12.22 14.72
N GLU A 250 -14.63 13.34 15.03
CA GLU A 250 -15.38 14.13 14.04
C GLU A 250 -14.47 14.62 12.90
N LEU A 251 -13.25 15.03 13.22
CA LEU A 251 -12.26 15.45 12.23
C LEU A 251 -11.78 14.25 11.38
N LYS A 252 -11.53 13.10 12.00
CA LYS A 252 -11.19 11.88 11.27
C LYS A 252 -12.31 11.49 10.31
N ASP A 253 -13.56 11.53 10.75
CA ASP A 253 -14.72 11.27 9.89
C ASP A 253 -14.75 12.23 8.68
N PHE A 254 -14.50 13.53 8.90
CA PHE A 254 -14.44 14.51 7.82
C PHE A 254 -13.36 14.21 6.77
N PHE A 255 -12.19 13.74 7.19
CA PHE A 255 -11.11 13.36 6.27
C PHE A 255 -11.20 11.90 5.80
N ASN A 256 -12.30 11.20 6.10
CA ASN A 256 -12.44 9.76 5.82
C ASN A 256 -11.30 8.91 6.40
N ALA A 257 -10.81 9.29 7.57
CA ALA A 257 -9.68 8.72 8.28
C ALA A 257 -10.08 7.74 9.40
N SER A 258 -11.31 7.23 9.43
CA SER A 258 -11.76 6.27 10.46
C SER A 258 -11.39 4.83 10.07
N THR A 259 -11.22 3.94 11.06
CA THR A 259 -10.91 2.52 10.80
C THR A 259 -12.06 1.86 10.04
N VAL A 260 -11.79 0.74 9.36
CA VAL A 260 -12.83 0.00 8.64
C VAL A 260 -13.94 -0.48 9.57
N THR A 261 -13.59 -0.96 10.77
CA THR A 261 -14.56 -1.42 11.77
C THR A 261 -15.43 -0.27 12.26
N ASP A 262 -14.83 0.86 12.65
CA ASP A 262 -15.57 2.03 13.10
C ASP A 262 -16.54 2.54 12.02
N ARG A 263 -16.09 2.54 10.76
CA ARG A 263 -16.90 2.98 9.62
C ARG A 263 -18.08 2.05 9.39
N ILE A 264 -17.85 0.73 9.37
CA ILE A 264 -18.93 -0.26 9.20
C ILE A 264 -19.92 -0.14 10.36
N GLU A 265 -19.46 -0.06 11.60
CA GLU A 265 -20.33 0.10 12.76
C GLU A 265 -21.18 1.38 12.68
N LYS A 266 -20.59 2.51 12.25
CA LYS A 266 -21.32 3.76 12.02
C LYS A 266 -22.40 3.58 10.96
N LEU A 267 -22.04 3.00 9.80
CA LEU A 267 -22.98 2.75 8.69
C LEU A 267 -24.15 1.86 9.09
N LEU A 268 -23.89 0.82 9.90
CA LEU A 268 -24.94 -0.08 10.38
C LEU A 268 -25.85 0.58 11.43
N ARG A 269 -25.31 1.49 12.24
CA ARG A 269 -26.04 2.17 13.32
C ARG A 269 -26.92 3.30 12.78
N GLU A 270 -26.39 4.08 11.83
CA GLU A 270 -27.01 5.31 11.34
C GLU A 270 -27.76 5.11 10.01
N GLY A 271 -27.41 4.06 9.24
CA GLY A 271 -27.97 3.79 7.92
C GLY A 271 -29.00 2.65 7.88
N ASP A 272 -29.80 2.66 6.82
CA ASP A 272 -30.67 1.55 6.45
C ASP A 272 -29.91 0.56 5.54
N ALA A 273 -28.98 -0.16 6.14
CA ALA A 273 -28.19 -1.18 5.44
C ALA A 273 -29.06 -2.43 5.15
N PRO A 274 -28.98 -3.01 3.93
CA PRO A 274 -29.57 -4.31 3.63
C PRO A 274 -29.16 -5.38 4.65
N GLN A 275 -30.08 -6.30 4.97
CA GLN A 275 -29.82 -7.34 5.97
C GLN A 275 -28.61 -8.21 5.61
N SER A 276 -28.40 -8.48 4.31
CA SER A 276 -27.23 -9.18 3.79
C SER A 276 -25.91 -8.50 4.21
N LEU A 277 -25.83 -7.17 4.16
CA LEU A 277 -24.66 -6.42 4.61
C LEU A 277 -24.53 -6.44 6.13
N ARG A 278 -25.64 -6.36 6.87
CA ARG A 278 -25.61 -6.45 8.34
C ARG A 278 -25.05 -7.79 8.80
N ASP A 279 -25.50 -8.88 8.18
CA ASP A 279 -25.07 -10.24 8.51
C ASP A 279 -23.60 -10.47 8.15
N ALA A 280 -23.17 -10.01 6.97
CA ALA A 280 -21.79 -10.12 6.52
C ALA A 280 -20.84 -9.30 7.41
N ALA A 281 -21.20 -8.05 7.72
CA ALA A 281 -20.42 -7.18 8.59
C ALA A 281 -20.31 -7.72 10.02
N LYS A 282 -21.41 -8.25 10.58
CA LYS A 282 -21.38 -8.91 11.91
C LYS A 282 -20.47 -10.14 11.89
N SER A 283 -20.61 -10.99 10.87
CA SER A 283 -19.77 -12.19 10.73
C SER A 283 -18.29 -11.84 10.63
N PHE A 284 -17.96 -10.77 9.89
CA PHE A 284 -16.60 -10.24 9.83
C PHE A 284 -16.12 -9.71 11.18
N ALA A 285 -16.91 -8.88 11.87
CA ALA A 285 -16.54 -8.32 13.17
C ALA A 285 -16.28 -9.42 14.23
N ASP A 286 -17.13 -10.45 14.27
CA ASP A 286 -16.96 -11.59 15.17
C ASP A 286 -15.68 -12.38 14.84
N ALA A 287 -15.38 -12.59 13.56
CA ALA A 287 -14.16 -13.28 13.12
C ALA A 287 -12.89 -12.46 13.37
N LYS A 288 -12.94 -11.14 13.13
CA LYS A 288 -11.89 -10.19 13.47
C LYS A 288 -11.56 -10.26 14.97
N ALA A 289 -12.58 -10.17 15.83
CA ALA A 289 -12.40 -10.22 17.27
C ALA A 289 -11.76 -11.54 17.75
N ARG A 290 -12.12 -12.68 17.13
CA ARG A 290 -11.46 -13.97 17.40
C ARG A 290 -9.98 -13.95 17.00
N CYS A 291 -9.68 -13.45 15.81
CA CYS A 291 -8.31 -13.37 15.30
C CYS A 291 -7.45 -12.43 16.17
N ASP A 292 -7.94 -11.23 16.48
CA ASP A 292 -7.27 -10.23 17.32
C ASP A 292 -7.04 -10.72 18.76
N GLY A 293 -7.89 -11.64 19.24
CA GLY A 293 -7.76 -12.25 20.57
C GLY A 293 -6.60 -13.24 20.72
N ILE A 294 -6.03 -13.74 19.61
CA ILE A 294 -4.90 -14.68 19.63
C ILE A 294 -3.60 -13.89 19.78
N ARG A 295 -2.77 -14.24 20.77
CA ARG A 295 -1.52 -13.53 21.07
C ARG A 295 -0.28 -14.25 20.56
N GLU A 296 -0.39 -15.56 20.40
CA GLU A 296 0.63 -16.40 19.82
C GLU A 296 0.88 -15.96 18.36
N PRO A 297 2.14 -15.73 17.96
CA PRO A 297 2.47 -15.22 16.63
C PRO A 297 2.36 -16.30 15.54
N GLU A 298 2.26 -17.57 15.92
CA GLU A 298 2.26 -18.72 15.03
C GLU A 298 1.39 -19.86 15.57
N GLY A 299 1.10 -20.85 14.71
CA GLY A 299 0.42 -22.08 15.09
C GLY A 299 -0.98 -22.26 14.46
N PRO A 300 -1.56 -23.46 14.62
CA PRO A 300 -2.77 -23.86 13.90
C PRO A 300 -4.01 -23.05 14.28
N ALA A 301 -4.11 -22.62 15.56
CA ALA A 301 -5.22 -21.77 16.01
C ALA A 301 -5.21 -20.39 15.32
N LEU A 302 -4.02 -19.80 15.16
CA LEU A 302 -3.87 -18.53 14.46
C LEU A 302 -4.22 -18.68 12.97
N LEU A 303 -3.67 -19.71 12.29
CA LEU A 303 -3.95 -19.95 10.88
C LEU A 303 -5.45 -20.13 10.61
N ALA A 304 -6.14 -20.90 11.46
CA ALA A 304 -7.58 -21.09 11.35
C ALA A 304 -8.38 -19.79 11.58
N ALA A 305 -7.97 -18.96 12.53
CA ALA A 305 -8.63 -17.68 12.79
C ALA A 305 -8.40 -16.66 11.67
N VAL A 306 -7.19 -16.63 11.09
CA VAL A 306 -6.88 -15.79 9.91
C VAL A 306 -7.67 -16.27 8.70
N GLU A 307 -7.75 -17.58 8.46
CA GLU A 307 -8.58 -18.17 7.39
C GLU A 307 -10.04 -17.74 7.52
N GLU A 308 -10.61 -17.90 8.72
CA GLU A 308 -11.99 -17.50 8.98
C GLU A 308 -12.19 -16.00 8.77
N ALA A 309 -11.30 -15.16 9.32
CA ALA A 309 -11.40 -13.71 9.18
C ALA A 309 -11.29 -13.25 7.71
N LEU A 310 -10.37 -13.83 6.93
CA LEU A 310 -10.25 -13.56 5.49
C LEU A 310 -11.48 -14.01 4.70
N ALA A 311 -12.05 -15.17 5.03
CA ALA A 311 -13.28 -15.64 4.39
C ALA A 311 -14.45 -14.69 4.64
N ARG A 312 -14.68 -14.28 5.90
CA ARG A 312 -15.76 -13.34 6.27
C ARG A 312 -15.53 -11.94 5.70
N LEU A 313 -14.29 -11.50 5.65
CA LEU A 313 -13.90 -10.25 4.99
C LEU A 313 -14.23 -10.29 3.50
N SER A 314 -13.84 -11.35 2.80
CA SER A 314 -14.09 -11.52 1.35
C SER A 314 -15.59 -11.61 1.05
N GLU A 315 -16.37 -12.27 1.92
CA GLU A 315 -17.84 -12.26 1.86
C GLU A 315 -18.40 -10.84 2.01
N ALA A 316 -17.95 -10.08 3.01
CA ALA A 316 -18.38 -8.71 3.25
C ALA A 316 -18.04 -7.77 2.08
N ARG A 317 -16.80 -7.85 1.55
CA ARG A 317 -16.38 -7.06 0.38
C ARG A 317 -17.24 -7.35 -0.84
N ARG A 318 -17.44 -8.63 -1.19
CA ARG A 318 -18.30 -9.03 -2.32
C ARG A 318 -19.76 -8.64 -2.11
N ALA A 319 -20.25 -8.61 -0.87
CA ALA A 319 -21.61 -8.16 -0.59
C ALA A 319 -21.74 -6.65 -0.79
N ILE A 320 -20.80 -5.86 -0.27
CA ILE A 320 -20.79 -4.39 -0.44
C ILE A 320 -20.65 -4.02 -1.92
N ASP A 321 -19.71 -4.63 -2.65
CA ASP A 321 -19.49 -4.33 -4.06
C ASP A 321 -20.72 -4.67 -4.91
N ARG A 322 -21.36 -5.83 -4.67
CA ARG A 322 -22.63 -6.18 -5.32
C ARG A 322 -23.75 -5.20 -5.01
N GLU A 323 -23.90 -4.75 -3.76
CA GLU A 323 -24.92 -3.76 -3.42
C GLU A 323 -24.67 -2.40 -4.07
N LEU A 324 -23.41 -1.98 -4.21
CA LEU A 324 -23.02 -0.73 -4.84
C LEU A 324 -23.19 -0.74 -6.36
N THR A 325 -23.03 -1.90 -7.01
CA THR A 325 -23.03 -2.05 -8.47
C THR A 325 -24.38 -2.52 -9.01
N GLU A 326 -25.02 -3.48 -8.34
CA GLU A 326 -26.21 -4.18 -8.81
C GLU A 326 -27.40 -4.09 -7.85
N GLY A 327 -27.15 -3.88 -6.55
CA GLY A 327 -28.17 -3.92 -5.50
C GLY A 327 -28.79 -2.56 -5.14
N GLY A 328 -29.32 -2.49 -3.92
CA GLY A 328 -30.12 -1.35 -3.45
C GLY A 328 -29.29 -0.08 -3.25
N LEU A 329 -28.00 -0.22 -2.96
CA LEU A 329 -27.10 0.94 -2.80
C LEU A 329 -26.72 1.59 -4.13
N ARG A 330 -27.02 0.97 -5.29
CA ARG A 330 -26.82 1.57 -6.61
C ARG A 330 -27.53 2.93 -6.73
N GLY A 331 -28.75 3.02 -6.22
CA GLY A 331 -29.58 4.24 -6.23
C GLY A 331 -29.49 5.09 -4.97
N ALA A 332 -28.60 4.74 -4.02
CA ALA A 332 -28.43 5.51 -2.80
C ALA A 332 -27.80 6.89 -3.06
N ASN A 333 -27.94 7.79 -2.09
CA ASN A 333 -27.32 9.11 -2.15
C ASN A 333 -25.80 8.98 -2.24
N ALA A 334 -25.15 9.97 -2.87
CA ALA A 334 -23.71 9.94 -3.12
C ALA A 334 -22.88 9.80 -1.83
N ASP A 335 -23.34 10.37 -0.71
CA ASP A 335 -22.65 10.31 0.57
C ASP A 335 -22.68 8.88 1.14
N GLN A 336 -23.84 8.22 1.11
CA GLN A 336 -23.99 6.83 1.49
C GLN A 336 -23.12 5.91 0.61
N ARG A 337 -23.13 6.13 -0.71
CA ARG A 337 -22.28 5.38 -1.64
C ARG A 337 -20.79 5.56 -1.34
N GLN A 338 -20.34 6.80 -1.09
CA GLN A 338 -18.96 7.08 -0.71
C GLN A 338 -18.56 6.30 0.54
N GLN A 339 -19.39 6.32 1.59
CA GLN A 339 -19.07 5.65 2.84
C GLN A 339 -18.98 4.13 2.69
N TRP A 340 -19.89 3.51 1.93
CA TRP A 340 -19.82 2.08 1.63
C TRP A 340 -18.64 1.70 0.74
N ARG A 341 -18.32 2.52 -0.27
CA ARG A 341 -17.13 2.30 -1.13
C ARG A 341 -15.84 2.38 -0.30
N LEU A 342 -15.75 3.34 0.62
CA LEU A 342 -14.61 3.45 1.54
C LEU A 342 -14.55 2.31 2.55
N ALA A 343 -15.68 1.77 2.98
CA ALA A 343 -15.71 0.55 3.81
C ALA A 343 -15.18 -0.66 3.04
N GLU A 344 -15.56 -0.81 1.76
CA GLU A 344 -15.06 -1.89 0.90
C GLU A 344 -13.55 -1.78 0.63
N ILE A 345 -13.05 -0.58 0.34
CA ILE A 345 -11.60 -0.32 0.22
C ILE A 345 -10.89 -0.59 1.55
N GLY A 346 -11.43 -0.13 2.68
CA GLY A 346 -10.84 -0.36 4.00
C GLY A 346 -10.79 -1.84 4.40
N LEU A 347 -11.72 -2.67 3.90
CA LEU A 347 -11.64 -4.12 4.07
C LEU A 347 -10.50 -4.73 3.26
N GLU A 348 -10.19 -4.20 2.06
CA GLU A 348 -9.00 -4.61 1.30
C GLU A 348 -7.71 -4.30 2.06
N ASP A 349 -7.61 -3.10 2.60
CA ASP A 349 -6.47 -2.67 3.42
C ASP A 349 -6.31 -3.58 4.65
N TYR A 350 -7.41 -3.95 5.31
CA TYR A 350 -7.34 -4.88 6.44
C TYR A 350 -7.02 -6.33 6.02
N ALA A 351 -7.41 -6.75 4.80
CA ALA A 351 -7.02 -8.04 4.27
C ALA A 351 -5.49 -8.15 4.13
N PHE A 352 -4.81 -7.06 3.76
CA PHE A 352 -3.34 -7.01 3.74
C PHE A 352 -2.75 -7.34 5.12
N VAL A 353 -3.32 -6.80 6.20
CA VAL A 353 -2.88 -7.07 7.58
C VAL A 353 -3.07 -8.53 7.96
N LEU A 354 -4.25 -9.10 7.69
CA LEU A 354 -4.54 -10.52 7.94
C LEU A 354 -3.64 -11.45 7.14
N LEU A 355 -3.41 -11.16 5.86
CA LEU A 355 -2.53 -11.92 4.99
C LEU A 355 -1.09 -11.85 5.50
N SER A 356 -0.58 -10.67 5.87
CA SER A 356 0.75 -10.53 6.43
C SER A 356 0.92 -11.36 7.71
N ARG A 357 -0.08 -11.35 8.60
CA ARG A 357 -0.08 -12.17 9.81
C ARG A 357 -0.08 -13.68 9.49
N GLY A 358 -0.89 -14.11 8.52
CA GLY A 358 -0.94 -15.50 8.07
C GLY A 358 0.35 -15.98 7.40
N ILE A 359 0.94 -15.15 6.53
CA ILE A 359 2.22 -15.40 5.83
C ILE A 359 3.36 -15.58 6.84
N ASN A 360 3.42 -14.73 7.87
CA ASN A 360 4.40 -14.84 8.94
C ASN A 360 4.20 -16.13 9.75
N ALA A 361 2.96 -16.46 10.10
CA ALA A 361 2.64 -17.70 10.80
C ALA A 361 2.95 -18.98 9.99
N LEU A 362 3.02 -18.88 8.65
CA LEU A 362 3.45 -19.96 7.76
C LEU A 362 4.98 -20.10 7.67
N GLY A 363 5.75 -19.15 8.23
CA GLY A 363 7.21 -19.13 8.13
C GLY A 363 7.74 -18.72 6.74
N ALA A 364 6.90 -18.06 5.93
CA ALA A 364 7.26 -17.63 4.58
C ALA A 364 8.37 -16.56 4.56
N GLU A 365 8.45 -15.76 5.63
CA GLU A 365 9.43 -14.67 5.83
C GLU A 365 10.42 -14.97 6.96
N ALA A 366 10.51 -16.24 7.41
CA ALA A 366 11.58 -16.63 8.32
C ALA A 366 12.96 -16.46 7.66
N ASP A 367 14.03 -16.43 8.45
CA ASP A 367 15.41 -16.40 7.94
C ASP A 367 16.18 -17.65 8.41
N PRO A 368 16.45 -18.64 7.52
CA PRO A 368 15.99 -18.72 6.13
C PRO A 368 14.49 -19.08 6.06
N PRO A 369 13.80 -18.73 4.96
CA PRO A 369 12.36 -18.93 4.90
C PRO A 369 12.03 -20.40 4.67
N ARG A 370 10.94 -20.86 5.32
CA ARG A 370 10.65 -22.29 5.43
C ARG A 370 10.23 -22.87 4.07
N SER A 371 10.74 -24.06 3.75
CA SER A 371 10.41 -24.78 2.51
C SER A 371 9.39 -25.89 2.72
N GLU A 372 9.28 -26.47 3.92
CA GLU A 372 8.36 -27.56 4.21
C GLU A 372 7.01 -27.02 4.71
N MET A 373 5.92 -27.67 4.29
CA MET A 373 4.56 -27.39 4.75
C MET A 373 3.86 -28.70 5.09
N SER A 374 3.18 -28.73 6.23
CA SER A 374 2.16 -29.75 6.49
C SER A 374 0.95 -29.54 5.58
N ALA A 375 0.10 -30.58 5.43
CA ALA A 375 -1.12 -30.47 4.64
C ALA A 375 -2.07 -29.35 5.14
N ALA A 376 -2.10 -29.09 6.45
CA ALA A 376 -2.90 -28.02 7.04
C ALA A 376 -2.33 -26.63 6.71
N GLU A 377 -1.00 -26.47 6.72
CA GLU A 377 -0.35 -25.22 6.33
C GLU A 377 -0.48 -24.96 4.84
N GLN A 378 -0.34 -26.00 4.00
CA GLN A 378 -0.58 -25.90 2.56
C GLN A 378 -2.02 -25.52 2.26
N ARG A 379 -2.99 -26.07 3.00
CA ARG A 379 -4.40 -25.67 2.92
C ARG A 379 -4.57 -24.19 3.23
N ALA A 380 -4.02 -23.73 4.35
CA ALA A 380 -4.10 -22.34 4.77
C ALA A 380 -3.44 -21.42 3.73
N ALA A 381 -2.25 -21.76 3.24
CA ALA A 381 -1.55 -21.00 2.22
C ALA A 381 -2.34 -20.87 0.90
N LEU A 382 -2.99 -21.94 0.44
CA LEU A 382 -3.86 -21.91 -0.75
C LEU A 382 -5.12 -21.06 -0.51
N LEU A 383 -5.73 -21.14 0.66
CA LEU A 383 -6.90 -20.30 0.99
C LEU A 383 -6.54 -18.83 1.18
N PHE A 384 -5.36 -18.52 1.72
CA PHE A 384 -4.85 -17.15 1.79
C PHE A 384 -4.55 -16.61 0.39
N LEU A 385 -3.95 -17.44 -0.48
CA LEU A 385 -3.73 -17.07 -1.87
C LEU A 385 -5.06 -16.80 -2.58
N ALA A 386 -6.06 -17.65 -2.34
CA ALA A 386 -7.39 -17.46 -2.89
C ALA A 386 -8.04 -16.15 -2.43
N ALA A 387 -7.97 -15.84 -1.14
CA ALA A 387 -8.51 -14.60 -0.59
C ALA A 387 -7.78 -13.36 -1.14
N ALA A 388 -6.44 -13.42 -1.26
CA ALA A 388 -5.66 -12.33 -1.85
C ALA A 388 -6.03 -12.12 -3.33
N ALA A 389 -6.16 -13.20 -4.10
CA ALA A 389 -6.53 -13.13 -5.51
C ALA A 389 -8.00 -12.67 -5.71
N ASP A 390 -8.94 -13.14 -4.88
CA ASP A 390 -10.35 -12.67 -4.88
C ASP A 390 -10.40 -11.18 -4.57
N ALA A 391 -9.61 -10.71 -3.60
CA ALA A 391 -9.53 -9.31 -3.25
C ALA A 391 -9.13 -8.42 -4.43
N VAL A 392 -8.12 -8.84 -5.22
CA VAL A 392 -7.71 -8.12 -6.44
C VAL A 392 -8.78 -8.21 -7.53
N ALA A 393 -9.40 -9.37 -7.71
CA ALA A 393 -10.45 -9.57 -8.71
C ALA A 393 -11.67 -8.68 -8.45
N VAL A 394 -12.09 -8.53 -7.19
CA VAL A 394 -13.16 -7.60 -6.78
C VAL A 394 -12.73 -6.16 -7.09
N SER A 395 -11.50 -5.78 -6.74
CA SER A 395 -10.94 -4.45 -7.02
C SER A 395 -10.82 -4.14 -8.52
N ALA A 396 -10.78 -5.15 -9.39
CA ALA A 396 -10.79 -5.01 -10.85
C ALA A 396 -12.21 -5.01 -11.47
N GLY A 397 -13.28 -5.21 -10.67
CA GLY A 397 -14.66 -5.21 -11.13
C GLY A 397 -15.31 -6.59 -11.26
N GLY A 398 -14.73 -7.63 -10.65
CA GLY A 398 -15.42 -8.90 -10.37
C GLY A 398 -15.59 -9.88 -11.53
N GLY A 399 -14.91 -9.70 -12.67
CA GLY A 399 -15.12 -10.51 -13.87
C GLY A 399 -13.84 -11.09 -14.49
N GLY A 400 -13.73 -12.43 -14.51
CA GLY A 400 -13.00 -13.21 -15.52
C GLY A 400 -11.48 -13.02 -15.66
N GLY A 401 -10.86 -12.11 -14.92
CA GLY A 401 -9.42 -11.88 -14.93
C GLY A 401 -8.64 -13.05 -14.30
N GLU A 402 -7.33 -13.08 -14.55
CA GLU A 402 -6.46 -14.17 -14.11
C GLU A 402 -6.53 -14.38 -12.58
N PHE A 403 -6.61 -13.30 -11.80
CA PHE A 403 -6.79 -13.38 -10.35
C PHE A 403 -8.10 -14.07 -9.93
N ALA A 404 -9.21 -13.90 -10.66
CA ALA A 404 -10.45 -14.61 -10.36
C ALA A 404 -10.28 -16.12 -10.60
N GLY A 405 -9.57 -16.49 -11.68
CA GLY A 405 -9.23 -17.88 -11.97
C GLY A 405 -8.30 -18.50 -10.92
N VAL A 406 -7.28 -17.77 -10.48
CA VAL A 406 -6.38 -18.17 -9.38
C VAL A 406 -7.18 -18.34 -8.09
N ALA A 407 -8.07 -17.41 -7.75
CA ALA A 407 -8.88 -17.47 -6.54
C ALA A 407 -9.76 -18.72 -6.49
N HIS A 408 -10.42 -19.02 -7.60
CA HIS A 408 -11.26 -20.20 -7.73
C HIS A 408 -10.43 -21.49 -7.62
N GLU A 409 -9.38 -21.63 -8.44
CA GLU A 409 -8.57 -22.86 -8.47
C GLU A 409 -7.83 -23.11 -7.16
N ALA A 410 -7.29 -22.06 -6.51
CA ALA A 410 -6.64 -22.17 -5.21
C ALA A 410 -7.63 -22.64 -4.13
N SER A 411 -8.85 -22.08 -4.12
CA SER A 411 -9.90 -22.48 -3.17
C SER A 411 -10.32 -23.93 -3.35
N GLU A 412 -10.53 -24.37 -4.59
CA GLU A 412 -10.89 -25.76 -4.89
C GLU A 412 -9.76 -26.72 -4.54
N LEU A 413 -8.52 -26.39 -4.94
CA LEU A 413 -7.35 -27.22 -4.68
C LEU A 413 -7.15 -27.44 -3.18
N ALA A 414 -7.35 -26.40 -2.36
CA ALA A 414 -7.17 -26.44 -0.92
C ALA A 414 -7.99 -27.54 -0.21
N VAL A 415 -9.12 -27.95 -0.79
CA VAL A 415 -10.06 -28.91 -0.18
C VAL A 415 -10.33 -30.14 -1.03
N SER A 416 -9.67 -30.29 -2.19
CA SER A 416 -9.95 -31.34 -3.17
C SER A 416 -9.45 -32.75 -2.81
N GLY A 417 -8.62 -32.89 -1.78
CA GLY A 417 -8.09 -34.16 -1.31
C GLY A 417 -8.87 -34.76 -0.12
N PRO A 418 -8.42 -35.94 0.37
CA PRO A 418 -9.08 -36.64 1.47
C PRO A 418 -9.16 -35.79 2.75
N GLY A 419 -10.31 -35.81 3.42
CA GLY A 419 -10.52 -35.10 4.68
C GLY A 419 -10.61 -33.58 4.55
N GLY A 420 -10.84 -33.05 3.34
CA GLY A 420 -10.92 -31.60 3.10
C GLY A 420 -9.56 -30.91 3.11
N MET A 421 -8.50 -31.66 2.80
CA MET A 421 -7.12 -31.19 2.70
C MET A 421 -6.67 -31.15 1.23
N PRO A 422 -5.57 -30.46 0.90
CA PRO A 422 -4.99 -30.49 -0.43
C PRO A 422 -4.57 -31.93 -0.81
N PRO A 423 -4.58 -32.29 -2.10
CA PRO A 423 -4.01 -33.54 -2.57
C PRO A 423 -2.52 -33.58 -2.19
N GLY A 424 -2.07 -34.70 -1.64
CA GLY A 424 -0.66 -34.92 -1.31
C GLY A 424 0.15 -35.50 -2.48
N GLY A 425 1.43 -35.78 -2.22
CA GLY A 425 2.33 -36.37 -3.20
C GLY A 425 2.72 -35.43 -4.35
N GLU A 426 3.38 -35.99 -5.35
CA GLU A 426 3.94 -35.24 -6.48
C GLU A 426 2.86 -34.50 -7.28
N GLU A 427 1.72 -35.15 -7.57
CA GLU A 427 0.62 -34.54 -8.31
C GLU A 427 0.05 -33.30 -7.58
N GLY A 428 -0.14 -33.40 -6.26
CA GLY A 428 -0.63 -32.28 -5.46
C GLY A 428 0.36 -31.11 -5.39
N ALA A 429 1.65 -31.42 -5.33
CA ALA A 429 2.71 -30.41 -5.41
C ALA A 429 2.73 -29.71 -6.79
N LEU A 430 2.60 -30.46 -7.88
CA LEU A 430 2.55 -29.91 -9.24
C LEU A 430 1.32 -29.03 -9.48
N ARG A 431 0.15 -29.41 -8.94
CA ARG A 431 -1.06 -28.57 -9.01
C ARG A 431 -0.91 -27.29 -8.18
N SER A 432 -0.33 -27.38 -6.99
CA SER A 432 -0.04 -26.21 -6.15
C SER A 432 0.95 -25.25 -6.85
N ARG A 433 1.97 -25.81 -7.52
CA ARG A 433 2.90 -25.04 -8.34
C ARG A 433 2.19 -24.30 -9.47
N ALA A 434 1.35 -24.99 -10.25
CA ALA A 434 0.66 -24.39 -11.38
C ALA A 434 -0.18 -23.16 -10.98
N VAL A 435 -0.95 -23.26 -9.89
CA VAL A 435 -1.73 -22.15 -9.34
C VAL A 435 -0.83 -21.01 -8.86
N ALA A 436 0.26 -21.32 -8.17
CA ALA A 436 1.20 -20.32 -7.66
C ALA A 436 1.96 -19.60 -8.79
N GLU A 437 2.34 -20.29 -9.87
CA GLU A 437 2.97 -19.67 -11.05
C GLU A 437 2.02 -18.73 -11.79
N ARG A 438 0.73 -19.09 -11.88
CA ARG A 438 -0.33 -18.22 -12.42
C ARG A 438 -0.51 -16.98 -11.56
N ALA A 439 -0.62 -17.16 -10.24
CA ALA A 439 -0.74 -16.04 -9.29
C ALA A 439 0.45 -15.07 -9.36
N ARG A 440 1.67 -15.60 -9.48
CA ARG A 440 2.88 -14.78 -9.63
C ARG A 440 2.85 -13.94 -10.90
N ARG A 441 2.55 -14.56 -12.06
CA ARG A 441 2.44 -13.84 -13.34
C ARG A 441 1.35 -12.77 -13.31
N ALA A 442 0.19 -13.08 -12.75
CA ALA A 442 -0.88 -12.10 -12.57
C ALA A 442 -0.45 -10.91 -11.71
N ALA A 443 0.34 -11.16 -10.66
CA ALA A 443 0.90 -10.09 -9.83
C ALA A 443 1.92 -9.24 -10.59
N GLU A 444 2.77 -9.83 -11.42
CA GLU A 444 3.72 -9.11 -12.29
C GLU A 444 2.99 -8.23 -13.31
N ASP A 445 1.97 -8.77 -13.98
CA ASP A 445 1.15 -8.02 -14.95
C ASP A 445 0.46 -6.82 -14.29
N HIS A 446 -0.07 -7.00 -13.07
CA HIS A 446 -0.68 -5.91 -12.31
C HIS A 446 0.35 -4.85 -11.89
N CYS A 447 1.56 -5.25 -11.49
CA CYS A 447 2.63 -4.31 -11.15
C CYS A 447 3.09 -3.52 -12.37
N ALA A 448 3.18 -4.15 -13.54
CA ALA A 448 3.48 -3.50 -14.81
C ALA A 448 2.40 -2.46 -15.16
N MET A 449 1.12 -2.82 -15.02
CA MET A 449 0.01 -1.89 -15.21
C MET A 449 0.11 -0.67 -14.28
N LEU A 450 0.38 -0.87 -12.99
CA LEU A 450 0.56 0.27 -12.06
C LEU A 450 1.79 1.12 -12.41
N SER A 451 2.85 0.51 -12.92
CA SER A 451 4.05 1.22 -13.37
C SER A 451 3.74 2.10 -14.59
N ASP A 452 3.01 1.55 -15.58
CA ASP A 452 2.51 2.28 -16.75
C ASP A 452 1.60 3.45 -16.36
N LEU A 453 0.80 3.28 -15.30
CA LEU A 453 -0.09 4.32 -14.79
C LEU A 453 0.66 5.43 -14.04
N PHE A 454 1.75 5.14 -13.33
CA PHE A 454 2.33 6.09 -12.38
C PHE A 454 3.76 6.57 -12.65
N ASP A 455 4.70 5.75 -13.12
CA ASP A 455 6.13 6.10 -13.10
C ASP A 455 6.46 7.40 -13.85
N GLY A 456 6.07 7.48 -15.11
CA GLY A 456 6.29 8.68 -15.92
C GLY A 456 5.55 9.91 -15.38
N ARG A 457 4.34 9.70 -14.86
CA ARG A 457 3.48 10.78 -14.34
C ARG A 457 4.00 11.34 -13.02
N ALA A 458 4.43 10.47 -12.10
CA ALA A 458 5.02 10.86 -10.83
C ALA A 458 6.33 11.60 -11.05
N GLY A 459 7.21 11.10 -11.94
CA GLY A 459 8.44 11.79 -12.30
C GLY A 459 8.21 13.18 -12.88
N ALA A 460 7.28 13.33 -13.84
CA ALA A 460 6.97 14.61 -14.46
C ALA A 460 6.36 15.62 -13.48
N LEU A 461 5.33 15.22 -12.74
CA LEU A 461 4.62 16.09 -11.82
C LEU A 461 5.47 16.46 -10.60
N GLY A 462 6.23 15.50 -10.06
CA GLY A 462 7.11 15.71 -8.91
C GLY A 462 8.17 16.76 -9.17
N ARG A 463 8.87 16.66 -10.32
CA ARG A 463 9.84 17.69 -10.74
C ARG A 463 9.19 19.05 -10.95
N ALA A 464 8.01 19.09 -11.57
CA ALA A 464 7.29 20.33 -11.84
C ALA A 464 6.87 21.08 -10.57
N LEU A 465 6.47 20.32 -9.53
CA LEU A 465 6.05 20.83 -8.24
C LEU A 465 7.19 21.01 -7.23
N GLY A 466 8.41 20.57 -7.56
CA GLY A 466 9.56 20.64 -6.66
C GLY A 466 9.45 19.69 -5.46
N ILE A 467 8.77 18.55 -5.63
CA ILE A 467 8.67 17.51 -4.60
C ILE A 467 10.03 16.86 -4.39
N ASP A 468 10.33 16.50 -3.14
CA ASP A 468 11.55 15.80 -2.79
C ASP A 468 11.74 14.54 -3.66
N GLN A 469 12.96 14.38 -4.19
CA GLN A 469 13.27 13.34 -5.17
C GLN A 469 13.03 11.94 -4.61
N HIS A 470 13.32 11.70 -3.33
CA HIS A 470 13.08 10.41 -2.70
C HIS A 470 11.58 10.11 -2.61
N VAL A 471 10.75 11.10 -2.27
CA VAL A 471 9.27 10.96 -2.25
C VAL A 471 8.72 10.60 -3.64
N VAL A 472 9.31 11.14 -4.71
CA VAL A 472 8.93 10.81 -6.09
C VAL A 472 9.35 9.39 -6.46
N GLU A 473 10.59 9.01 -6.16
CA GLU A 473 11.17 7.70 -6.51
C GLU A 473 10.45 6.52 -5.85
N VAL A 474 10.00 6.67 -4.60
CA VAL A 474 9.31 5.61 -3.88
C VAL A 474 7.78 5.61 -4.08
N PHE A 475 7.23 6.59 -4.81
CA PHE A 475 5.77 6.74 -4.93
C PHE A 475 5.11 5.51 -5.56
N THR A 476 5.49 5.15 -6.78
CA THR A 476 4.87 4.04 -7.52
C THR A 476 5.10 2.72 -6.80
N GLU A 477 6.32 2.51 -6.30
CA GLU A 477 6.65 1.33 -5.54
C GLU A 477 5.80 1.23 -4.26
N GLY A 478 5.56 2.35 -3.58
CA GLY A 478 4.63 2.42 -2.45
C GLY A 478 3.20 2.02 -2.86
N GLN A 479 2.73 2.42 -4.05
CA GLN A 479 1.43 2.01 -4.57
C GLN A 479 1.35 0.50 -4.87
N ILE A 480 2.47 -0.13 -5.22
CA ILE A 480 2.56 -1.58 -5.48
C ILE A 480 2.66 -2.35 -4.16
N ARG A 481 3.56 -1.95 -3.26
CA ARG A 481 3.84 -2.64 -1.99
C ARG A 481 2.67 -2.57 -1.00
N ALA A 482 1.87 -1.51 -1.04
CA ALA A 482 0.67 -1.36 -0.21
C ALA A 482 -0.54 -2.18 -0.71
N SER A 483 -0.39 -3.00 -1.75
CA SER A 483 -1.48 -3.78 -2.35
C SER A 483 -1.50 -5.24 -1.86
N VAL A 484 -2.70 -5.82 -1.75
CA VAL A 484 -2.90 -7.27 -1.55
C VAL A 484 -2.25 -8.13 -2.65
N VAL A 485 -1.96 -7.54 -3.82
CA VAL A 485 -1.17 -8.15 -4.89
C VAL A 485 0.22 -8.57 -4.39
N PHE A 486 0.84 -7.76 -3.53
CA PHE A 486 2.14 -8.07 -2.96
C PHE A 486 2.07 -9.30 -2.03
N GLN A 487 0.99 -9.42 -1.26
CA GLN A 487 0.74 -10.59 -0.41
C GLN A 487 0.46 -11.84 -1.26
N SER A 488 -0.27 -11.72 -2.36
CA SER A 488 -0.47 -12.79 -3.34
C SER A 488 0.86 -13.32 -3.90
N ALA A 489 1.78 -12.42 -4.26
CA ALA A 489 3.11 -12.80 -4.77
C ALA A 489 3.98 -13.49 -3.70
N LYS A 490 3.91 -13.05 -2.43
CA LYS A 490 4.59 -13.71 -1.30
C LYS A 490 4.07 -15.12 -1.07
N LEU A 491 2.75 -15.30 -1.03
CA LEU A 491 2.11 -16.61 -0.89
C LEU A 491 2.45 -17.53 -2.06
N ALA A 492 2.40 -17.02 -3.30
CA ALA A 492 2.83 -17.76 -4.47
C ALA A 492 4.28 -18.23 -4.34
N SER A 493 5.20 -17.34 -3.96
CA SER A 493 6.63 -17.69 -3.76
C SER A 493 6.82 -18.78 -2.72
N HIS A 494 6.09 -18.71 -1.59
CA HIS A 494 6.16 -19.72 -0.54
C HIS A 494 5.59 -21.08 -1.00
N LEU A 495 4.47 -21.09 -1.71
CA LEU A 495 3.89 -22.31 -2.31
C LEU A 495 4.81 -22.93 -3.37
N LEU A 496 5.47 -22.11 -4.19
CA LEU A 496 6.45 -22.58 -5.18
C LEU A 496 7.64 -23.24 -4.50
N ARG A 497 8.16 -22.65 -3.42
CA ARG A 497 9.24 -23.25 -2.62
C ARG A 497 8.82 -24.60 -2.04
N ALA A 498 7.62 -24.69 -1.48
CA ALA A 498 7.09 -25.94 -0.96
C ALA A 498 6.89 -27.01 -2.04
N ALA A 499 6.40 -26.62 -3.22
CA ALA A 499 6.24 -27.52 -4.35
C ALA A 499 7.59 -28.05 -4.87
N ARG A 500 8.63 -27.20 -4.95
CA ARG A 500 10.00 -27.63 -5.32
C ARG A 500 10.56 -28.63 -4.31
N ALA A 501 10.41 -28.35 -3.01
CA ALA A 501 10.84 -29.27 -1.95
C ALA A 501 10.13 -30.64 -2.04
N ALA A 502 8.83 -30.65 -2.34
CA ALA A 502 8.05 -31.88 -2.48
C ALA A 502 8.35 -32.68 -3.76
N THR A 503 8.78 -32.00 -4.84
CA THR A 503 9.09 -32.63 -6.15
C THR A 503 10.58 -32.95 -6.32
N GLY A 504 11.45 -32.45 -5.43
CA GLY A 504 12.91 -32.62 -5.53
C GLY A 504 13.57 -31.76 -6.61
N GLU A 505 12.89 -30.69 -7.06
CA GLU A 505 13.44 -29.76 -8.05
C GLU A 505 14.57 -28.89 -7.46
N ALA A 506 15.48 -28.47 -8.33
CA ALA A 506 16.61 -27.63 -7.92
C ALA A 506 16.13 -26.27 -7.37
N GLY A 507 16.72 -25.82 -6.27
CA GLY A 507 16.35 -24.59 -5.55
C GLY A 507 16.78 -23.29 -6.22
N TRP A 508 16.62 -23.17 -7.54
CA TRP A 508 16.75 -21.90 -8.26
C TRP A 508 15.39 -21.21 -8.37
N ASP A 509 15.38 -19.89 -8.36
CA ASP A 509 14.22 -19.08 -8.68
C ASP A 509 14.57 -17.97 -9.66
N CYS A 510 13.98 -18.01 -10.85
CA CYS A 510 14.19 -16.99 -11.88
C CYS A 510 13.28 -15.80 -11.58
N ILE A 511 13.87 -14.68 -11.17
CA ILE A 511 13.15 -13.44 -10.83
C ILE A 511 13.05 -12.54 -12.05
N VAL A 512 14.18 -12.33 -12.75
CA VAL A 512 14.21 -11.61 -14.03
C VAL A 512 14.81 -12.53 -15.09
N PRO A 513 14.04 -12.90 -16.12
CA PRO A 513 14.51 -13.79 -17.16
C PRO A 513 15.53 -13.09 -18.06
N GLY A 514 16.39 -13.91 -18.67
CA GLY A 514 17.31 -13.48 -19.70
C GLY A 514 18.51 -14.42 -19.82
N GLU A 515 19.41 -14.09 -20.74
CA GLU A 515 20.52 -14.96 -21.09
C GLU A 515 21.81 -14.14 -21.20
N VAL A 516 22.85 -14.63 -20.53
CA VAL A 516 24.17 -14.00 -20.51
C VAL A 516 25.19 -15.07 -20.82
N LYS A 517 26.03 -14.85 -21.83
CA LYS A 517 27.05 -15.82 -22.24
C LYS A 517 28.42 -15.17 -22.32
N GLY A 518 29.44 -15.85 -21.78
CA GLY A 518 30.84 -15.43 -21.87
C GLY A 518 31.22 -14.26 -20.97
N ALA A 519 30.35 -13.86 -20.02
CA ALA A 519 30.71 -12.91 -18.97
C ALA A 519 31.47 -13.63 -17.84
N ARG A 520 32.39 -12.93 -17.17
CA ARG A 520 33.04 -13.46 -15.96
C ARG A 520 32.05 -13.51 -14.80
N LEU A 521 32.27 -14.41 -13.86
CA LEU A 521 31.51 -14.45 -12.61
C LEU A 521 32.33 -13.81 -11.49
N VAL A 522 31.77 -12.80 -10.81
CA VAL A 522 32.41 -12.16 -9.65
C VAL A 522 31.59 -12.39 -8.40
N CYS A 523 32.24 -12.76 -7.30
CA CYS A 523 31.56 -12.99 -6.03
C CYS A 523 31.77 -11.79 -5.10
N VAL A 524 30.68 -11.28 -4.54
CA VAL A 524 30.69 -10.19 -3.54
C VAL A 524 29.75 -10.52 -2.40
N ASP A 525 29.99 -9.94 -1.23
CA ASP A 525 29.11 -10.15 -0.08
C ASP A 525 27.78 -9.45 -0.29
N ARG A 526 27.80 -8.20 -0.77
CA ARG A 526 26.62 -7.36 -1.00
C ARG A 526 26.70 -6.62 -2.33
N LEU A 527 25.55 -6.36 -2.94
CA LEU A 527 25.46 -5.58 -4.19
C LEU A 527 25.51 -4.08 -3.89
N LEU A 528 26.71 -3.53 -3.75
CA LEU A 528 26.93 -2.10 -3.46
C LEU A 528 27.73 -1.42 -4.56
N PRO A 529 27.34 -0.22 -5.05
CA PRO A 529 28.13 0.54 -6.02
C PRO A 529 29.54 0.88 -5.55
N THR A 530 29.72 0.99 -4.23
CA THR A 530 31.01 1.30 -3.59
C THR A 530 31.91 0.09 -3.42
N ASP A 531 31.43 -1.14 -3.68
CA ASP A 531 32.27 -2.33 -3.64
C ASP A 531 33.36 -2.21 -4.73
N PRO A 532 34.65 -2.34 -4.40
CA PRO A 532 35.73 -2.17 -5.38
C PRO A 532 35.62 -3.10 -6.60
N THR A 533 35.08 -4.32 -6.40
CA THR A 533 34.88 -5.31 -7.45
C THR A 533 33.79 -4.84 -8.40
N VAL A 534 32.65 -4.40 -7.86
CA VAL A 534 31.50 -3.88 -8.64
C VAL A 534 31.88 -2.58 -9.36
N ALA A 535 32.52 -1.64 -8.66
CA ALA A 535 32.95 -0.36 -9.20
C ALA A 535 33.98 -0.48 -10.35
N SER A 536 34.72 -1.59 -10.40
CA SER A 536 35.69 -1.86 -11.47
C SER A 536 35.04 -2.36 -12.77
N LEU A 537 33.77 -2.78 -12.73
CA LEU A 537 33.06 -3.33 -13.89
C LEU A 537 32.76 -2.24 -14.92
N SER A 538 32.85 -2.59 -16.20
CA SER A 538 32.58 -1.67 -17.30
C SER A 538 31.92 -2.38 -18.47
N ALA A 539 31.40 -1.64 -19.44
CA ALA A 539 30.83 -2.25 -20.65
C ALA A 539 31.86 -3.08 -21.45
N SER A 540 33.16 -2.77 -21.32
CA SER A 540 34.25 -3.53 -21.92
C SER A 540 34.73 -4.73 -21.09
N ASP A 541 34.32 -4.81 -19.83
CA ASP A 541 34.62 -5.91 -18.90
C ASP A 541 33.37 -6.25 -18.07
N PRO A 542 32.34 -6.85 -18.71
CA PRO A 542 31.08 -7.16 -18.06
C PRO A 542 31.17 -8.42 -17.21
N ALA A 543 30.41 -8.45 -16.11
CA ALA A 543 30.35 -9.60 -15.21
C ALA A 543 28.93 -9.93 -14.75
N ILE A 544 28.70 -11.21 -14.48
CA ILE A 544 27.61 -11.67 -13.63
C ILE A 544 28.07 -11.56 -12.19
N VAL A 545 27.30 -10.88 -11.35
CA VAL A 545 27.63 -10.67 -9.94
C VAL A 545 26.90 -11.71 -9.10
N CYS A 546 27.66 -12.61 -8.46
CA CYS A 546 27.18 -13.54 -7.46
C CYS A 546 27.24 -12.88 -6.08
N VAL A 547 26.08 -12.66 -5.47
CA VAL A 547 25.89 -11.85 -4.27
C VAL A 547 25.48 -12.76 -3.11
N ALA A 548 26.20 -12.69 -1.99
CA ALA A 548 25.89 -13.52 -0.82
C ALA A 548 24.59 -13.10 -0.13
N SER A 549 24.39 -11.79 0.10
CA SER A 549 23.19 -11.22 0.71
C SER A 549 22.76 -9.90 0.07
N ALA A 550 21.46 -9.62 0.15
CA ALA A 550 20.83 -8.40 -0.33
C ALA A 550 19.65 -8.07 0.58
N ASP A 551 19.49 -6.80 0.91
CA ASP A 551 18.34 -6.33 1.70
C ASP A 551 17.10 -6.18 0.79
N GLY A 552 17.30 -6.18 -0.54
CA GLY A 552 16.27 -6.06 -1.54
C GLY A 552 15.96 -4.62 -1.94
N ASP A 553 16.62 -3.63 -1.33
CA ASP A 553 16.53 -2.19 -1.61
C ASP A 553 17.65 -1.68 -2.54
N GLU A 554 18.51 -2.57 -3.04
CA GLU A 554 19.64 -2.21 -3.90
C GLU A 554 19.22 -1.67 -5.28
N GLU A 555 20.03 -0.78 -5.84
CA GLU A 555 19.75 -0.10 -7.11
C GLU A 555 20.71 -0.58 -8.22
N VAL A 556 20.20 -1.42 -9.13
CA VAL A 556 21.01 -2.06 -10.18
C VAL A 556 21.71 -1.04 -11.08
N THR A 557 21.02 0.05 -11.42
CA THR A 557 21.56 1.08 -12.33
C THR A 557 22.77 1.82 -11.75
N THR A 558 22.87 1.91 -10.43
CA THR A 558 23.99 2.57 -9.74
C THR A 558 25.26 1.70 -9.69
N CYS A 559 25.15 0.39 -9.93
CA CYS A 559 26.29 -0.53 -9.98
C CYS A 559 27.09 -0.45 -11.29
N GLY A 560 26.68 0.42 -12.22
CA GLY A 560 27.37 0.68 -13.48
C GLY A 560 27.00 -0.28 -14.61
N PRO A 561 27.36 0.05 -15.87
CA PRO A 561 26.93 -0.71 -17.05
C PRO A 561 27.60 -2.08 -17.21
N GLY A 562 28.56 -2.42 -16.35
CA GLY A 562 29.27 -3.70 -16.39
C GLY A 562 28.56 -4.84 -15.65
N VAL A 563 27.49 -4.56 -14.89
CA VAL A 563 26.67 -5.60 -14.25
C VAL A 563 25.64 -6.10 -15.26
N VAL A 564 25.90 -7.28 -15.82
CA VAL A 564 25.07 -7.86 -16.90
C VAL A 564 24.19 -9.01 -16.43
N GLY A 565 24.29 -9.41 -15.17
CA GLY A 565 23.43 -10.41 -14.52
C GLY A 565 23.72 -10.50 -13.02
N ILE A 566 22.77 -10.98 -12.24
CA ILE A 566 22.87 -11.09 -10.79
C ILE A 566 22.44 -12.50 -10.35
N LEU A 567 23.28 -13.17 -9.56
CA LEU A 567 22.97 -14.41 -8.87
C LEU A 567 22.95 -14.17 -7.37
N LEU A 568 21.77 -14.22 -6.75
CA LEU A 568 21.62 -13.99 -5.32
C LEU A 568 21.60 -15.31 -4.57
N CYS A 569 22.50 -15.52 -3.61
CA CYS A 569 22.62 -16.78 -2.87
C CYS A 569 21.62 -16.93 -1.71
N HIS A 570 20.47 -16.25 -1.78
CA HIS A 570 19.37 -16.37 -0.84
C HIS A 570 18.04 -16.01 -1.53
N ALA A 571 16.93 -16.24 -0.85
CA ALA A 571 15.59 -15.96 -1.38
C ALA A 571 15.32 -14.46 -1.48
N LEU A 572 14.76 -14.01 -2.62
CA LEU A 572 14.33 -12.62 -2.79
C LEU A 572 12.88 -12.56 -3.26
N PRO A 573 12.05 -11.70 -2.64
CA PRO A 573 10.70 -11.46 -3.14
C PRO A 573 10.73 -10.95 -4.60
N HIS A 574 9.87 -11.53 -5.45
CA HIS A 574 9.76 -11.15 -6.87
C HIS A 574 9.36 -9.70 -7.10
N LEU A 575 8.75 -9.06 -6.09
CA LEU A 575 8.32 -7.67 -6.10
C LEU A 575 9.18 -6.78 -5.18
N SER A 576 10.37 -7.23 -4.78
CA SER A 576 11.35 -6.39 -4.09
C SER A 576 11.82 -5.23 -4.98
N HIS A 577 12.35 -4.16 -4.38
CA HIS A 577 12.89 -3.03 -5.12
C HIS A 577 13.98 -3.49 -6.11
N LEU A 578 14.92 -4.33 -5.65
CA LEU A 578 15.96 -4.95 -6.49
C LEU A 578 15.37 -5.71 -7.69
N ALA A 579 14.30 -6.49 -7.48
CA ALA A 579 13.65 -7.22 -8.57
C ALA A 579 12.98 -6.29 -9.59
N LEU A 580 12.33 -5.20 -9.12
CA LEU A 580 11.73 -4.20 -10.00
C LEU A 580 12.81 -3.45 -10.81
N ARG A 581 13.91 -3.04 -10.15
CA ARG A 581 15.03 -2.36 -10.81
C ARG A 581 15.78 -3.25 -11.80
N ALA A 582 15.96 -4.53 -11.48
CA ALA A 582 16.53 -5.50 -12.41
C ALA A 582 15.66 -5.66 -13.66
N ARG A 583 14.32 -5.69 -13.53
CA ARG A 583 13.41 -5.72 -14.70
C ARG A 583 13.53 -4.46 -15.54
N GLN A 584 13.53 -3.28 -14.91
CA GLN A 584 13.67 -2.00 -15.61
C GLN A 584 15.01 -1.90 -16.36
N ALA A 585 16.09 -2.39 -15.76
CA ALA A 585 17.42 -2.45 -16.36
C ALA A 585 17.59 -3.61 -17.37
N GLN A 586 16.59 -4.49 -17.49
CA GLN A 586 16.66 -5.75 -18.25
C GLN A 586 17.87 -6.63 -17.86
N THR A 587 18.25 -6.59 -16.58
CA THR A 587 19.35 -7.37 -16.03
C THR A 587 18.81 -8.69 -15.48
N PRO A 588 19.24 -9.86 -16.00
CA PRO A 588 18.81 -11.16 -15.47
C PRO A 588 19.15 -11.30 -13.99
N LEU A 589 18.19 -11.77 -13.20
CA LEU A 589 18.28 -11.91 -11.74
C LEU A 589 17.74 -13.27 -11.34
N VAL A 590 18.57 -14.07 -10.67
CA VAL A 590 18.21 -15.39 -10.20
C VAL A 590 18.55 -15.52 -8.72
N ALA A 591 17.59 -15.97 -7.91
CA ALA A 591 17.81 -16.36 -6.53
C ALA A 591 18.16 -17.86 -6.44
N ILE A 592 19.10 -18.19 -5.56
CA ILE A 592 19.59 -19.54 -5.29
C ILE A 592 19.32 -19.82 -3.81
N GLU A 593 18.29 -20.60 -3.54
CA GLU A 593 17.85 -20.92 -2.18
C GLU A 593 18.54 -22.16 -1.61
N ASP A 594 19.10 -23.02 -2.46
CA ASP A 594 19.88 -24.20 -2.06
C ASP A 594 21.36 -23.83 -1.80
N PRO A 595 21.88 -23.95 -0.57
CA PRO A 595 23.27 -23.64 -0.26
C PRO A 595 24.29 -24.46 -1.06
N ASN A 596 23.98 -25.72 -1.40
CA ASN A 596 24.87 -26.55 -2.20
C ASN A 596 24.96 -26.03 -3.64
N LEU A 597 23.85 -25.54 -4.16
CA LEU A 597 23.77 -24.95 -5.47
C LEU A 597 24.46 -23.59 -5.52
N ALA A 598 24.31 -22.78 -4.46
CA ALA A 598 25.05 -21.54 -4.30
C ALA A 598 26.56 -21.78 -4.25
N ALA A 599 27.00 -22.83 -3.53
CA ALA A 599 28.41 -23.22 -3.50
C ALA A 599 28.92 -23.66 -4.89
N LYS A 600 28.12 -24.43 -5.65
CA LYS A 600 28.44 -24.80 -7.04
C LYS A 600 28.54 -23.58 -7.96
N ALA A 601 27.63 -22.62 -7.82
CA ALA A 601 27.66 -21.38 -8.60
C ALA A 601 28.94 -20.58 -8.31
N ARG A 602 29.30 -20.41 -7.02
CA ARG A 602 30.53 -19.71 -6.62
C ARG A 602 31.81 -20.41 -7.11
N ALA A 603 31.80 -21.73 -7.22
CA ALA A 603 32.94 -22.49 -7.75
C ALA A 603 33.22 -22.20 -9.25
N LEU A 604 32.26 -21.61 -9.97
CA LEU A 604 32.46 -21.17 -11.36
C LEU A 604 33.13 -19.80 -11.48
N ALA A 605 33.48 -19.14 -10.37
CA ALA A 605 34.19 -17.86 -10.39
C ALA A 605 35.59 -17.97 -11.03
N ASP A 606 36.21 -19.16 -10.98
CA ASP A 606 37.51 -19.44 -11.60
C ASP A 606 37.40 -19.77 -13.11
N ALA A 607 36.18 -19.87 -13.66
CA ALA A 607 35.98 -20.13 -15.08
C ALA A 607 36.31 -18.89 -15.93
N PRO A 608 36.82 -19.05 -17.17
CA PRO A 608 37.11 -17.93 -18.06
C PRO A 608 35.85 -17.13 -18.44
N GLY A 609 34.68 -17.77 -18.38
CA GLY A 609 33.37 -17.16 -18.54
C GLY A 609 32.28 -18.14 -18.15
N VAL A 610 31.07 -17.63 -17.96
CA VAL A 610 29.88 -18.43 -17.66
C VAL A 610 28.76 -18.20 -18.67
N HIS A 611 27.88 -19.17 -18.79
CA HIS A 611 26.61 -19.09 -19.52
C HIS A 611 25.48 -19.22 -18.52
N LEU A 612 24.84 -18.09 -18.20
CA LEU A 612 23.61 -18.04 -17.43
C LEU A 612 22.43 -18.05 -18.39
N LYS A 613 21.57 -19.05 -18.25
CA LYS A 613 20.24 -19.07 -18.86
C LYS A 613 19.21 -18.98 -17.74
N ALA A 614 18.60 -17.82 -17.59
CA ALA A 614 17.55 -17.57 -16.60
C ALA A 614 16.18 -17.62 -17.31
N ALA A 615 15.48 -18.74 -17.18
CA ALA A 615 14.10 -18.87 -17.61
C ALA A 615 13.25 -19.52 -16.51
N PRO A 616 11.97 -19.15 -16.33
CA PRO A 616 11.12 -19.68 -15.27
C PRO A 616 11.06 -21.21 -15.19
N SER A 617 11.16 -21.89 -16.34
CA SER A 617 11.08 -23.35 -16.46
C SER A 617 12.43 -24.03 -16.72
N ALA A 618 13.51 -23.27 -16.88
CA ALA A 618 14.82 -23.81 -17.24
C ALA A 618 15.94 -22.83 -16.84
N ILE A 619 16.51 -23.05 -15.66
CA ILE A 619 17.63 -22.26 -15.14
C ILE A 619 18.90 -23.09 -15.22
N SER A 620 19.94 -22.55 -15.84
CA SER A 620 21.27 -23.18 -15.86
C SER A 620 22.38 -22.15 -15.74
N LEU A 621 23.48 -22.58 -15.13
CA LEU A 621 24.72 -21.83 -15.01
C LEU A 621 25.89 -22.78 -15.26
N ASP A 622 26.54 -22.61 -16.39
CA ASP A 622 27.60 -23.50 -16.85
C ASP A 622 28.86 -22.71 -17.22
N ALA A 623 30.04 -23.33 -17.08
CA ALA A 623 31.28 -22.75 -17.60
C ALA A 623 31.19 -22.63 -19.13
N CYS A 624 31.68 -21.52 -19.68
CA CYS A 624 31.66 -21.25 -21.10
C CYS A 624 33.01 -20.72 -21.59
N GLU A 625 33.53 -21.29 -22.66
CA GLU A 625 34.69 -20.77 -23.39
C GLU A 625 34.20 -19.91 -24.57
N GLY A 626 34.43 -18.59 -24.52
CA GLY A 626 34.02 -17.66 -25.57
C GLY A 626 33.98 -16.20 -25.11
N GLY A 627 33.88 -15.26 -26.06
CA GLY A 627 33.70 -13.84 -25.76
C GLY A 627 32.27 -13.52 -25.32
N TYR A 628 32.11 -12.41 -24.60
CA TYR A 628 30.81 -11.94 -24.11
C TYR A 628 29.80 -11.72 -25.24
N VAL A 629 28.59 -12.26 -25.08
CA VAL A 629 27.41 -11.98 -25.90
C VAL A 629 26.29 -11.55 -24.97
N GLY A 630 25.92 -10.27 -25.03
CA GLY A 630 24.81 -9.70 -24.27
C GLY A 630 23.46 -10.01 -24.91
N GLY A 631 22.52 -10.52 -24.12
CA GLY A 631 21.15 -10.79 -24.56
C GLY A 631 20.35 -9.50 -24.77
N GLY A 632 20.21 -9.08 -26.02
CA GLY A 632 19.11 -8.21 -26.42
C GLY A 632 17.81 -9.03 -26.41
N GLY A 633 16.79 -8.54 -25.70
CA GLY A 633 15.51 -9.22 -25.50
C GLY A 633 14.91 -9.77 -26.80
N GLY A 634 14.72 -11.08 -26.83
CA GLY A 634 13.84 -11.72 -27.80
C GLY A 634 12.41 -11.38 -27.46
N GLY A 635 11.80 -10.49 -28.23
CA GLY A 635 10.35 -10.34 -28.26
C GLY A 635 9.72 -11.65 -28.75
N GLY A 636 8.87 -12.23 -27.91
CA GLY A 636 7.99 -13.34 -28.19
C GLY A 636 6.78 -13.22 -27.28
#